data_AF-A0A142WVR1-F1
#
_entry.id   AF-A0A142WVR1-F1
#
_cell.length_a   1.000
_cell.length_b   1.000
_cell.length_c   1.000
_cell.angle_alpha   90.00
_cell.angle_beta   90.00
_cell.angle_gamma   90.00
#
_symmetry.space_group_name_H-M   'P 1'
#
loop_
_entity.id
_entity.type
_entity.pdbx_description
1 polymer ?
#
loop_
_entity_poly.entity_id
_entity_poly.type
_entity_poly.pdbx_seq_one_letter_code
_entity_poly.pdbx_strand_id
1 'polypeptide(L)'
;MPQRDLPLLRHVRVRAPRTVTLTLALLCLGFASPLQADEPPVSFVNDVMPVLTKAGCSIGFCHAKAGGGQRGFQLSLLGFEPAEDYEHLVKESRGRRIAAPSPDESLILQKASGRVPHGGGVRLPRDSEGYRILHDWISQGAKDDRETATKLVSIEVQPPSGTIPRRSEQSLKAVARYADGTTRDVTGQALFEPNDEALAEVSGNGLVKTHDISGNVAVMVRYQGNVAVFRGSIPLGAPVDSLPPSKNFIDELVFANLKGIGVPPSALCDDATFLRRVTLDIAGRLPTDEEAKLFLESSDPAKRDRVIDELLKTPDYADFFATKWTALLKNRRDDASDITSNFAFHAWVRDSLLANKPYDQFVRELLAATGTIIANPPVAWYKRVKEPKQQIEDVAQLFLGVRMQCAQCHHHPFERWSQDDYYALAAFFSQVGRKPSGVREQDLIFHKRGVAAATNMKTGKAVKPAALGDAIPDILPDQDPRLKLADWMSRPENPFFAKALVNRYWKHFFTRGLIEPEDDIRDTNPPTNPELLAALEKHFVASGFDLKALVKVITQSSAYQLSAIPNDHNLADRQNYSRHYPKRLQAEVLLDAIDRVAGTQTDFANLPAGTRAVALPDNSYNRSSPFLRVFGRPEGESVCECERVQSSSLAQSLHLLNAADIKGKLASPTGRAQKLAKEMRPNEEKVQELYLAAFSRAPRSDELKTALDYLAEPRVDKDGKPVDPAKAANENFQDLVWALINTKEFLFNH
;
A
#
# COMPACT_ATOMS: atom_id res chain seq x y z
N MET A 1 35.86 -19.76 49.05
CA MET A 1 36.38 -19.70 50.44
C MET A 1 37.82 -20.17 50.43
N PRO A 2 38.74 -19.62 51.26
CA PRO A 2 38.72 -18.36 52.05
C PRO A 2 39.80 -17.36 51.53
N GLN A 3 39.70 -16.03 51.72
CA GLN A 3 40.12 -15.24 52.92
C GLN A 3 41.56 -15.57 53.38
N ARG A 4 42.43 -14.66 53.81
CA ARG A 4 42.49 -13.22 54.15
C ARG A 4 43.99 -13.00 54.49
N ASP A 5 44.46 -11.75 54.54
CA ASP A 5 45.09 -11.19 55.76
C ASP A 5 45.83 -9.86 55.49
N LEU A 6 45.36 -8.82 56.18
CA LEU A 6 46.08 -7.61 56.59
C LEU A 6 46.63 -7.86 57.99
N PRO A 7 47.75 -7.26 58.44
CA PRO A 7 47.67 -6.08 59.33
C PRO A 7 48.90 -5.12 59.28
N LEU A 8 48.75 -3.79 59.27
CA LEU A 8 48.71 -2.82 60.41
C LEU A 8 50.07 -2.21 60.87
N LEU A 9 50.00 -0.88 61.12
CA LEU A 9 50.63 -0.08 62.20
C LEU A 9 52.17 0.18 62.12
N ARG A 10 52.77 1.31 62.51
CA ARG A 10 52.41 2.71 62.86
C ARG A 10 53.74 3.42 63.24
N HIS A 11 53.73 4.77 63.31
CA HIS A 11 54.62 5.65 64.10
C HIS A 11 56.04 5.96 63.53
N VAL A 12 56.65 7.16 63.65
CA VAL A 12 56.30 8.44 64.30
C VAL A 12 57.31 9.54 63.87
N ARG A 13 56.81 10.79 63.70
CA ARG A 13 57.41 12.14 63.94
C ARG A 13 58.77 12.50 63.30
N VAL A 14 59.18 13.75 63.06
CA VAL A 14 58.68 15.14 63.08
C VAL A 14 59.88 15.95 62.57
N ARG A 15 59.67 16.94 61.70
CA ARG A 15 60.40 18.22 61.75
C ARG A 15 59.65 19.29 60.97
N ALA A 16 59.17 20.28 61.71
CA ALA A 16 58.74 21.60 61.25
C ALA A 16 59.86 22.62 61.60
N PRO A 17 59.67 23.94 61.44
CA PRO A 17 59.55 24.68 60.17
C PRO A 17 60.50 25.89 60.14
N ARG A 18 60.53 26.64 59.02
CA ARG A 18 60.95 28.06 59.02
C ARG A 18 59.92 28.90 58.27
N THR A 19 59.53 29.94 58.99
CA THR A 19 58.61 31.06 58.78
C THR A 19 58.95 31.98 57.60
N VAL A 20 57.92 32.50 56.92
CA VAL A 20 57.86 33.89 56.44
C VAL A 20 56.42 34.42 56.59
N THR A 21 56.38 35.70 56.93
CA THR A 21 55.35 36.55 57.55
C THR A 21 54.12 36.82 56.68
N LEU A 22 52.96 36.92 57.34
CA LEU A 22 51.65 37.24 56.76
C LEU A 22 51.41 38.76 56.81
N THR A 23 51.10 39.39 55.67
CA THR A 23 50.57 40.76 55.60
C THR A 23 49.12 40.71 55.14
N LEU A 24 48.26 41.36 55.91
CA LEU A 24 46.80 41.38 55.79
C LEU A 24 46.37 42.27 54.60
N ALA A 25 45.55 41.75 53.69
CA ALA A 25 44.79 42.55 52.72
C ALA A 25 43.34 42.06 52.69
N LEU A 26 42.41 42.96 53.01
CA LEU A 26 40.97 42.77 52.87
C LEU A 26 40.62 42.45 51.40
N LEU A 27 39.93 41.33 51.16
CA LEU A 27 39.17 41.13 49.93
C LEU A 27 37.69 40.93 50.28
N CYS A 28 36.87 41.85 49.79
CA CYS A 28 35.41 41.76 49.81
C CYS A 28 34.96 40.53 49.02
N LEU A 29 34.12 39.70 49.64
CA LEU A 29 33.36 38.63 48.99
C LEU A 29 32.34 39.24 48.02
N GLY A 30 32.68 39.25 46.73
CA GLY A 30 31.71 39.40 45.65
C GLY A 30 31.11 38.04 45.32
N PHE A 31 29.80 37.86 45.56
CA PHE A 31 29.05 36.76 44.98
C PHE A 31 29.10 36.89 43.45
N ALA A 32 29.89 36.05 42.79
CA ALA A 32 29.80 35.88 41.35
C ALA A 32 28.54 35.05 41.05
N SER A 33 27.50 35.70 40.55
CA SER A 33 26.40 35.02 39.87
C SER A 33 26.95 34.15 38.74
N PRO A 34 26.41 32.94 38.50
CA PRO A 34 26.79 32.18 37.32
C PRO A 34 26.42 33.02 36.09
N LEU A 35 27.39 33.21 35.19
CA LEU A 35 27.16 33.76 33.86
C LEU A 35 26.07 32.90 33.19
N GLN A 36 24.88 33.48 33.06
CA GLN A 36 23.81 32.96 32.23
C GLN A 36 24.38 32.95 30.81
N ALA A 37 24.58 31.76 30.23
CA ALA A 37 24.90 31.66 28.82
C ALA A 37 23.75 32.33 28.06
N ASP A 38 24.05 33.33 27.22
CA ASP A 38 23.04 33.94 26.35
C ASP A 38 22.34 32.81 25.58
N GLU A 39 21.03 32.68 25.77
CA GLU A 39 20.24 31.75 24.97
C GLU A 39 20.43 32.12 23.49
N PRO A 40 20.68 31.13 22.61
CA PRO A 40 20.90 31.42 21.20
C PRO A 40 19.69 32.18 20.63
N PRO A 41 19.91 33.14 19.70
CA PRO A 41 18.82 33.91 19.12
C PRO A 41 17.82 32.97 18.43
N VAL A 42 16.54 33.33 18.51
CA VAL A 42 15.46 32.52 17.94
C VAL A 42 15.55 32.56 16.42
N SER A 43 15.62 31.38 15.81
CA SER A 43 15.74 31.22 14.37
C SER A 43 14.38 31.28 13.68
N PHE A 44 14.28 32.01 12.56
CA PHE A 44 13.06 31.98 11.77
C PHE A 44 12.85 30.59 11.16
N VAL A 45 13.89 30.05 10.53
CA VAL A 45 13.83 28.71 9.90
C VAL A 45 13.69 27.61 10.94
N ASN A 46 14.50 27.64 11.99
CA ASN A 46 14.62 26.51 12.92
C ASN A 46 13.62 26.52 14.08
N ASP A 47 13.03 27.67 14.43
CA ASP A 47 12.15 27.77 15.61
C ASP A 47 10.75 28.28 15.26
N VAL A 48 10.65 29.37 14.52
CA VAL A 48 9.36 30.01 14.20
C VAL A 48 8.54 29.16 13.24
N MET A 49 9.13 28.70 12.14
CA MET A 49 8.41 27.91 11.14
C MET A 49 7.85 26.59 11.68
N PRO A 50 8.60 25.79 12.48
CA PRO A 50 8.05 24.62 13.16
C PRO A 50 6.87 24.95 14.07
N VAL A 51 6.94 26.05 14.82
CA VAL A 51 5.85 26.51 15.70
C VAL A 51 4.58 26.81 14.89
N LEU A 52 4.69 27.57 13.80
CA LEU A 52 3.55 27.88 12.94
C LEU A 52 2.95 26.62 12.31
N THR A 53 3.81 25.66 11.95
CA THR A 53 3.37 24.38 11.37
C THR A 53 2.65 23.51 12.37
N LYS A 54 3.22 23.32 13.56
CA LYS A 54 2.60 22.57 14.65
C LYS A 54 1.28 23.18 15.12
N ALA A 55 1.18 24.51 15.11
CA ALA A 55 -0.05 25.23 15.43
C ALA A 55 -1.14 25.08 14.32
N GLY A 56 -0.80 24.47 13.18
CA GLY A 56 -1.71 24.31 12.05
C GLY A 56 -1.91 25.59 11.23
N CYS A 57 -1.02 26.57 11.33
CA CYS A 57 -1.14 27.81 10.55
C CYS A 57 -0.85 27.57 9.06
N SER A 58 0.13 26.71 8.75
CA SER A 58 0.64 26.41 7.41
C SER A 58 0.00 25.17 6.75
N ILE A 59 -1.23 24.81 7.13
CA ILE A 59 -1.97 23.68 6.52
C ILE A 59 -2.89 24.14 5.38
N GLY A 60 -3.23 23.22 4.47
CA GLY A 60 -3.89 23.52 3.19
C GLY A 60 -5.30 24.15 3.27
N PHE A 61 -5.95 24.16 4.43
CA PHE A 61 -7.23 24.84 4.64
C PHE A 61 -7.12 26.16 5.43
N CYS A 62 -5.92 26.49 5.92
CA CYS A 62 -5.61 27.75 6.61
C CYS A 62 -4.77 28.67 5.70
N HIS A 63 -3.59 29.11 6.14
CA HIS A 63 -2.79 30.07 5.40
C HIS A 63 -1.99 29.45 4.25
N ALA A 64 -1.89 28.12 4.18
CA ALA A 64 -1.34 27.42 3.01
C ALA A 64 -2.41 26.98 1.99
N LYS A 65 -3.57 27.64 2.01
CA LYS A 65 -4.63 27.40 1.03
C LYS A 65 -4.17 27.73 -0.39
N ALA A 66 -4.39 26.78 -1.30
CA ALA A 66 -4.14 26.98 -2.73
C ALA A 66 -4.88 28.21 -3.27
N GLY A 67 -4.21 29.00 -4.10
CA GLY A 67 -4.75 30.24 -4.66
C GLY A 67 -4.50 31.51 -3.84
N GLY A 68 -3.46 31.54 -2.99
CA GLY A 68 -2.98 32.76 -2.34
C GLY A 68 -3.24 32.86 -0.83
N GLY A 69 -3.39 31.73 -0.13
CA GLY A 69 -3.63 31.69 1.31
C GLY A 69 -5.05 32.06 1.73
N GLN A 70 -5.20 32.59 2.93
CA GLN A 70 -6.51 32.91 3.51
C GLN A 70 -6.59 34.36 3.97
N ARG A 71 -7.60 35.09 3.45
CA ARG A 71 -7.90 36.49 3.79
C ARG A 71 -6.66 37.41 3.66
N GLY A 72 -5.89 37.20 2.60
CA GLY A 72 -4.71 38.00 2.27
C GLY A 72 -3.47 37.69 3.08
N PHE A 73 -3.43 36.61 3.88
CA PHE A 73 -2.21 36.09 4.50
C PHE A 73 -1.93 34.67 3.98
N GLN A 74 -0.72 34.49 3.46
CA GLN A 74 -0.25 33.27 2.85
C GLN A 74 0.96 32.72 3.60
N LEU A 75 0.98 31.41 3.76
CA LEU A 75 2.12 30.61 4.16
C LEU A 75 2.29 29.48 3.14
N SER A 76 3.49 28.96 3.00
CA SER A 76 3.79 27.73 2.28
C SER A 76 3.23 26.54 3.05
N LEU A 77 2.89 25.47 2.33
CA LEU A 77 2.38 24.24 2.95
C LEU A 77 3.45 23.66 3.88
N LEU A 78 3.10 23.41 5.14
CA LEU A 78 3.98 22.87 6.19
C LEU A 78 5.32 23.59 6.39
N GLY A 79 5.43 24.85 5.94
CA GLY A 79 6.68 25.61 6.02
C GLY A 79 7.76 25.10 5.04
N PHE A 80 7.40 24.55 3.89
CA PHE A 80 8.38 24.04 2.93
C PHE A 80 9.15 25.15 2.19
N GLU A 81 8.68 26.39 2.20
CA GLU A 81 9.30 27.51 1.48
C GLU A 81 9.59 28.67 2.45
N PRO A 82 10.65 28.58 3.28
CA PRO A 82 11.01 29.62 4.24
C PRO A 82 11.11 31.00 3.62
N ALA A 83 11.51 31.06 2.36
CA ALA A 83 11.69 32.32 1.68
C ALA A 83 10.38 33.09 1.46
N GLU A 84 9.34 32.38 1.03
CA GLU A 84 8.00 32.93 0.82
C GLU A 84 7.34 33.22 2.18
N ASP A 85 7.48 32.29 3.13
CA ASP A 85 6.91 32.44 4.47
C ASP A 85 7.40 33.71 5.17
N TYR A 86 8.71 33.99 5.10
CA TYR A 86 9.27 35.21 5.67
C TYR A 86 8.71 36.45 4.98
N GLU A 87 8.63 36.45 3.65
CA GLU A 87 8.14 37.58 2.87
C GLU A 87 6.68 37.90 3.22
N HIS A 88 5.79 36.90 3.25
CA HIS A 88 4.38 37.09 3.58
C HIS A 88 4.13 37.40 5.06
N LEU A 89 4.93 36.83 5.97
CA LEU A 89 4.81 37.09 7.39
C LEU A 89 5.35 38.47 7.77
N VAL A 90 6.51 38.87 7.24
CA VAL A 90 7.27 40.04 7.73
C VAL A 90 7.12 41.26 6.82
N LYS A 91 7.08 41.10 5.50
CA LYS A 91 7.20 42.24 4.56
C LYS A 91 5.89 42.62 3.88
N GLU A 92 5.08 41.63 3.51
CA GLU A 92 3.81 41.84 2.81
C GLU A 92 2.88 42.79 3.58
N SER A 93 2.07 43.56 2.86
CA SER A 93 1.16 44.55 3.44
C SER A 93 1.87 45.58 4.32
N ARG A 94 3.11 45.96 3.95
CA ARG A 94 3.97 46.91 4.69
C ARG A 94 4.27 46.46 6.12
N GLY A 95 4.47 45.15 6.31
CA GLY A 95 4.83 44.57 7.61
C GLY A 95 3.74 44.59 8.68
N ARG A 96 2.47 44.74 8.27
CA ARG A 96 1.31 44.83 9.18
C ARG A 96 1.21 43.71 10.23
N ARG A 97 1.82 42.56 9.99
CA ARG A 97 1.68 41.37 10.84
C ARG A 97 2.66 41.31 12.01
N ILE A 98 3.77 42.04 11.92
CA ILE A 98 4.87 42.02 12.88
C ILE A 98 5.14 43.44 13.36
N ALA A 99 5.01 43.66 14.66
CA ALA A 99 5.33 44.91 15.33
C ALA A 99 6.52 44.68 16.27
N ALA A 100 7.75 44.67 15.73
CA ALA A 100 8.96 44.42 16.52
C ALA A 100 9.12 45.35 17.75
N PRO A 101 8.80 46.66 17.70
CA PRO A 101 8.86 47.53 18.88
C PRO A 101 7.79 47.25 19.95
N SER A 102 6.78 46.44 19.63
CA SER A 102 5.69 46.07 20.55
C SER A 102 5.19 44.67 20.18
N PRO A 103 5.95 43.60 20.50
CA PRO A 103 5.67 42.26 20.01
C PRO A 103 4.24 41.79 20.31
N ASP A 104 3.73 42.07 21.51
CA ASP A 104 2.34 41.78 21.92
C ASP A 104 1.25 42.38 21.02
N GLU A 105 1.57 43.46 20.29
CA GLU A 105 0.67 44.13 19.34
C GLU A 105 0.83 43.61 17.91
N SER A 106 1.71 42.64 17.68
CA SER A 106 1.83 41.94 16.40
C SER A 106 0.55 41.18 16.09
N LEU A 107 -0.05 41.46 14.93
CA LEU A 107 -1.31 40.85 14.51
C LEU A 107 -1.23 39.31 14.51
N ILE A 108 -0.07 38.73 14.20
CA ILE A 108 0.12 37.27 14.23
C ILE A 108 -0.09 36.70 15.64
N LEU A 109 0.47 37.33 16.68
CA LEU A 109 0.31 36.91 18.07
C LEU A 109 -1.12 37.16 18.56
N GLN A 110 -1.68 38.32 18.24
CA GLN A 110 -3.05 38.66 18.65
C GLN A 110 -4.10 37.71 18.07
N LYS A 111 -3.96 37.32 16.80
CA LYS A 111 -4.86 36.37 16.13
C LYS A 111 -4.64 34.94 16.64
N ALA A 112 -3.38 34.52 16.77
CA ALA A 112 -3.05 33.17 17.20
C ALA A 112 -3.46 32.91 18.67
N SER A 113 -3.39 33.91 19.54
CA SER A 113 -3.80 33.79 20.94
C SER A 113 -5.29 34.10 21.20
N GLY A 114 -6.05 34.46 20.17
CA GLY A 114 -7.47 34.84 20.30
C GLY A 114 -7.75 36.21 20.91
N ARG A 115 -6.74 37.08 21.10
CA ARG A 115 -6.95 38.49 21.51
C ARG A 115 -7.75 39.28 20.48
N VAL A 116 -7.59 38.92 19.20
CA VAL A 116 -8.41 39.44 18.09
C VAL A 116 -9.12 38.26 17.43
N PRO A 117 -10.42 38.39 17.06
CA PRO A 117 -11.16 37.31 16.43
C PRO A 117 -10.45 36.70 15.22
N HIS A 118 -10.26 35.39 15.24
CA HIS A 118 -9.62 34.62 14.19
C HIS A 118 -10.51 33.43 13.82
N GLY A 119 -10.79 33.24 12.53
CA GLY A 119 -11.69 32.18 12.05
C GLY A 119 -11.17 30.77 12.35
N GLY A 120 -9.85 30.61 12.53
CA GLY A 120 -9.25 29.35 12.96
C GLY A 120 -9.30 29.09 14.47
N GLY A 121 -9.84 30.00 15.29
CA GLY A 121 -9.79 29.91 16.75
C GLY A 121 -8.41 30.21 17.33
N VAL A 122 -8.22 29.86 18.62
CA VAL A 122 -6.94 29.96 19.33
C VAL A 122 -6.01 28.85 18.84
N ARG A 123 -4.80 29.23 18.41
CA ARG A 123 -3.76 28.34 17.88
C ARG A 123 -2.49 28.35 18.71
N LEU A 124 -2.16 29.50 19.32
CA LEU A 124 -1.02 29.68 20.22
C LEU A 124 -1.51 30.37 21.50
N PRO A 125 -1.93 29.61 22.52
CA PRO A 125 -2.24 30.15 23.85
C PRO A 125 -1.07 30.98 24.40
N ARG A 126 -1.34 32.04 25.17
CA ARG A 126 -0.29 32.97 25.64
C ARG A 126 0.75 32.32 26.56
N ASP A 127 0.36 31.27 27.25
CA ASP A 127 1.18 30.45 28.13
C ASP A 127 1.90 29.30 27.39
N SER A 128 1.64 29.13 26.09
CA SER A 128 2.29 28.09 25.29
C SER A 128 3.73 28.44 24.93
N GLU A 129 4.56 27.40 24.79
CA GLU A 129 5.93 27.53 24.31
C GLU A 129 6.01 28.17 22.92
N GLY A 130 5.11 27.79 22.01
CA GLY A 130 5.07 28.36 20.66
C GLY A 130 4.77 29.87 20.65
N TYR A 131 3.91 30.36 21.54
CA TYR A 131 3.67 31.80 21.67
C TYR A 131 4.94 32.53 22.10
N ARG A 132 5.65 32.01 23.10
CA ARG A 132 6.91 32.58 23.60
C ARG A 132 8.00 32.59 22.53
N ILE A 133 8.21 31.49 21.80
CA ILE A 133 9.18 31.44 20.69
C ILE A 133 8.89 32.52 19.65
N LEU A 134 7.63 32.64 19.21
CA LEU A 134 7.25 33.63 18.21
C LEU A 134 7.39 35.06 18.74
N HIS A 135 7.01 35.29 20.00
CA HIS A 135 7.18 36.58 20.68
C HIS A 135 8.66 36.97 20.78
N ASP A 136 9.52 36.06 21.20
CA ASP A 136 10.94 36.31 21.40
C ASP A 136 11.64 36.60 20.08
N TRP A 137 11.34 35.85 19.01
CA TRP A 137 11.81 36.18 17.66
C TRP A 137 11.41 37.59 17.21
N ILE A 138 10.16 37.99 17.45
CA ILE A 138 9.68 39.34 17.11
C ILE A 138 10.42 40.40 17.94
N SER A 139 10.61 40.15 19.24
CA SER A 139 11.34 41.05 20.15
C SER A 139 12.82 41.21 19.76
N GLN A 140 13.40 40.17 19.16
CA GLN A 140 14.77 40.16 18.61
C GLN A 140 14.87 40.83 17.23
N GLY A 141 13.78 41.42 16.75
CA GLY A 141 13.73 42.16 15.49
C GLY A 141 13.23 41.36 14.28
N ALA A 142 12.63 40.18 14.50
CA ALA A 142 12.11 39.30 13.46
C ALA A 142 13.14 39.01 12.34
N LYS A 143 14.37 38.67 12.76
CA LYS A 143 15.52 38.51 11.86
C LYS A 143 15.28 37.42 10.82
N ASP A 144 15.72 37.70 9.60
CA ASP A 144 15.81 36.75 8.50
C ASP A 144 17.14 36.00 8.60
N ASP A 145 17.09 34.71 8.91
CA ASP A 145 18.28 33.87 9.03
C ASP A 145 18.34 32.76 7.97
N ARG A 146 17.58 32.86 6.87
CA ARG A 146 17.49 31.79 5.84
C ARG A 146 18.83 31.37 5.25
N GLU A 147 19.76 32.30 5.09
CA GLU A 147 21.10 32.05 4.53
C GLU A 147 22.11 31.55 5.59
N THR A 148 21.83 31.82 6.87
CA THR A 148 22.77 31.55 7.98
C THR A 148 22.31 30.44 8.91
N ALA A 149 21.04 30.06 8.87
CA ALA A 149 20.46 29.02 9.71
C ALA A 149 21.13 27.68 9.40
N THR A 150 21.56 26.97 10.44
CA THR A 150 22.10 25.63 10.27
C THR A 150 21.01 24.73 9.68
N LYS A 151 21.31 24.08 8.55
CA LYS A 151 20.37 23.21 7.85
C LYS A 151 20.11 21.94 8.65
N LEU A 152 18.84 21.56 8.78
CA LEU A 152 18.44 20.27 9.31
C LEU A 152 18.89 19.15 8.36
N VAL A 153 19.52 18.11 8.90
CA VAL A 153 19.97 16.92 8.15
C VAL A 153 19.01 15.76 8.34
N SER A 154 18.58 15.51 9.58
CA SER A 154 17.67 14.41 9.89
C SER A 154 16.90 14.66 11.20
N ILE A 155 15.83 13.90 11.38
CA ILE A 155 15.13 13.75 12.65
C ILE A 155 15.13 12.28 13.05
N GLU A 156 15.31 12.01 14.34
CA GLU A 156 15.23 10.69 14.95
C GLU A 156 14.15 10.71 16.04
N VAL A 157 13.42 9.60 16.19
CA VAL A 157 12.50 9.40 17.32
C VAL A 157 13.08 8.35 18.27
N GLN A 158 12.99 8.63 19.57
CA GLN A 158 13.54 7.80 20.63
C GLN A 158 12.44 7.40 21.63
N PRO A 159 12.24 6.08 21.87
CA PRO A 159 12.82 4.97 21.11
C PRO A 159 12.31 4.93 19.65
N PRO A 160 13.02 4.27 18.70
CA PRO A 160 12.56 4.11 17.31
C PRO A 160 11.49 3.01 17.16
N SER A 161 11.48 2.04 18.07
CA SER A 161 10.48 0.98 18.17
C SER A 161 10.34 0.50 19.61
N GLY A 162 9.23 -0.19 19.91
CA GLY A 162 9.04 -0.78 21.23
C GLY A 162 7.72 -1.55 21.37
N THR A 163 7.61 -2.32 22.44
CA THR A 163 6.38 -3.01 22.83
C THR A 163 5.66 -2.17 23.89
N ILE A 164 4.42 -1.76 23.62
CA ILE A 164 3.59 -0.99 24.53
C ILE A 164 2.43 -1.88 24.99
N PRO A 165 2.32 -2.23 26.28
CA PRO A 165 1.18 -3.02 26.76
C PRO A 165 -0.14 -2.28 26.53
N ARG A 166 -1.23 -3.02 26.38
CA ARG A 166 -2.58 -2.43 26.28
C ARG A 166 -2.88 -1.53 27.48
N ARG A 167 -3.68 -0.47 27.25
CA ARG A 167 -4.02 0.55 28.26
C ARG A 167 -2.81 1.17 28.96
N SER A 168 -1.67 1.24 28.27
CA SER A 168 -0.45 1.86 28.79
C SER A 168 -0.03 3.08 27.97
N GLU A 169 0.93 3.81 28.51
CA GLU A 169 1.48 5.03 27.91
C GLU A 169 2.97 4.87 27.61
N GLN A 170 3.44 5.51 26.54
CA GLN A 170 4.85 5.56 26.14
C GLN A 170 5.20 6.98 25.71
N SER A 171 6.24 7.57 26.30
CA SER A 171 6.76 8.87 25.84
C SER A 171 7.76 8.68 24.70
N LEU A 172 7.64 9.54 23.69
CA LEU A 172 8.55 9.64 22.55
C LEU A 172 9.30 10.96 22.62
N LYS A 173 10.58 10.93 22.27
CA LYS A 173 11.43 12.11 22.13
C LYS A 173 11.82 12.29 20.66
N ALA A 174 11.67 13.51 20.15
CA ALA A 174 12.10 13.89 18.82
C ALA A 174 13.45 14.62 18.88
N VAL A 175 14.46 14.11 18.18
CA VAL A 175 15.81 14.68 18.16
C VAL A 175 16.17 15.08 16.74
N ALA A 176 16.41 16.38 16.52
CA ALA A 176 16.87 16.92 15.25
C ALA A 176 18.41 16.94 15.20
N ARG A 177 18.99 16.58 14.06
CA ARG A 177 20.43 16.66 13.79
C ARG A 177 20.70 17.66 12.66
N TYR A 178 21.62 18.58 12.87
CA TYR A 178 21.92 19.66 11.93
C TYR A 178 23.28 19.46 11.24
N ALA A 179 23.51 20.21 10.15
CA ALA A 179 24.69 20.09 9.29
C ALA A 179 26.01 20.46 9.98
N ASP A 180 25.97 21.25 11.05
CA ASP A 180 27.13 21.56 11.89
C ASP A 180 27.46 20.46 12.92
N GLY A 181 26.71 19.36 12.90
CA GLY A 181 26.84 18.23 13.82
C GLY A 181 26.08 18.39 15.14
N THR A 182 25.45 19.54 15.40
CA THR A 182 24.65 19.76 16.61
C THR A 182 23.36 18.95 16.58
N THR A 183 22.83 18.64 17.77
CA THR A 183 21.55 17.97 17.96
C THR A 183 20.66 18.74 18.92
N ARG A 184 19.36 18.84 18.63
CA ARG A 184 18.38 19.53 19.49
C ARG A 184 17.22 18.61 19.82
N ASP A 185 16.72 18.70 21.05
CA ASP A 185 15.41 18.15 21.41
C ASP A 185 14.34 19.06 20.81
N VAL A 186 13.56 18.52 19.89
CA VAL A 186 12.51 19.24 19.17
C VAL A 186 11.13 18.68 19.49
N THR A 187 10.98 17.89 20.57
CA THR A 187 9.72 17.26 20.96
C THR A 187 8.59 18.29 21.11
N GLY A 188 8.89 19.43 21.73
CA GLY A 188 7.95 20.55 21.89
C GLY A 188 7.52 21.22 20.57
N GLN A 189 8.30 21.06 19.49
CA GLN A 189 8.05 21.69 18.19
C GLN A 189 7.67 20.70 17.08
N ALA A 190 7.89 19.40 17.29
CA ALA A 190 7.53 18.34 16.35
C ALA A 190 6.02 18.05 16.38
N LEU A 191 5.47 17.63 15.25
CA LEU A 191 4.11 17.13 15.11
C LEU A 191 4.13 15.60 15.26
N PHE A 192 3.22 15.05 16.07
CA PHE A 192 3.05 13.62 16.28
C PHE A 192 1.67 13.18 15.79
N GLU A 193 1.60 12.14 14.96
CA GLU A 193 0.33 11.63 14.40
C GLU A 193 0.37 10.10 14.37
N PRO A 194 -0.64 9.38 14.91
CA PRO A 194 -0.71 7.93 14.81
C PRO A 194 -1.31 7.54 13.44
N ASN A 195 -0.90 6.40 12.89
CA ASN A 195 -1.48 5.89 11.65
C ASN A 195 -2.89 5.26 11.85
N ASP A 196 -3.20 4.83 13.07
CA ASP A 196 -4.50 4.26 13.44
C ASP A 196 -4.88 4.68 14.87
N GLU A 197 -5.77 5.65 14.98
CA GLU A 197 -6.30 6.17 16.25
C GLU A 197 -7.10 5.12 17.02
N ALA A 198 -7.58 4.04 16.39
CA ALA A 198 -8.25 2.96 17.10
C ALA A 198 -7.27 2.11 17.94
N LEU A 199 -5.99 2.08 17.57
CA LEU A 199 -4.92 1.39 18.31
C LEU A 199 -4.30 2.29 19.38
N ALA A 200 -3.95 3.53 19.02
CA ALA A 200 -3.36 4.49 19.95
C ALA A 200 -3.60 5.95 19.56
N GLU A 201 -3.73 6.79 20.58
CA GLU A 201 -3.68 8.26 20.46
C GLU A 201 -2.27 8.77 20.80
N VAL A 202 -1.88 9.92 20.24
CA VAL A 202 -0.63 10.60 20.63
C VAL A 202 -0.89 12.08 20.91
N SER A 203 -0.33 12.56 22.02
CA SER A 203 -0.40 13.97 22.38
C SER A 203 0.62 14.82 21.61
N GLY A 204 0.41 16.14 21.60
CA GLY A 204 1.35 17.09 21.00
C GLY A 204 2.75 17.12 21.64
N ASN A 205 2.97 16.49 22.79
CA ASN A 205 4.29 16.35 23.43
C ASN A 205 4.86 14.93 23.32
N GLY A 206 4.33 14.10 22.40
CA GLY A 206 4.87 12.78 22.12
C GLY A 206 4.47 11.68 23.11
N LEU A 207 3.40 11.85 23.90
CA LEU A 207 2.88 10.80 24.77
C LEU A 207 1.88 9.94 23.98
N VAL A 208 2.28 8.70 23.69
CA VAL A 208 1.44 7.69 23.04
C VAL A 208 0.61 6.99 24.11
N LYS A 209 -0.70 6.84 23.89
CA LYS A 209 -1.63 6.10 24.75
C LYS A 209 -2.31 5.01 23.96
N THR A 210 -2.10 3.77 24.38
CA THR A 210 -2.70 2.59 23.73
C THR A 210 -4.08 2.27 24.31
N HIS A 211 -4.96 1.71 23.47
CA HIS A 211 -6.28 1.23 23.88
C HIS A 211 -6.26 -0.27 24.19
N ASP A 212 -7.39 -0.95 23.97
CA ASP A 212 -7.60 -2.38 24.23
C ASP A 212 -7.33 -3.29 23.04
N ILE A 213 -7.09 -2.71 21.88
CA ILE A 213 -6.89 -3.44 20.64
C ILE A 213 -5.40 -3.79 20.52
N SER A 214 -5.10 -5.07 20.31
CA SER A 214 -3.75 -5.54 20.00
C SER A 214 -3.41 -5.33 18.52
N GLY A 215 -2.15 -5.07 18.21
CA GLY A 215 -1.71 -4.82 16.84
C GLY A 215 -0.38 -4.08 16.79
N ASN A 216 -0.04 -3.57 15.61
CA ASN A 216 1.13 -2.73 15.39
C ASN A 216 0.64 -1.33 15.01
N VAL A 217 1.18 -0.32 15.69
CA VAL A 217 0.87 1.10 15.47
C VAL A 217 2.14 1.84 15.10
N ALA A 218 2.02 2.79 14.17
CA ALA A 218 3.11 3.68 13.78
C ALA A 218 2.76 5.10 14.19
N VAL A 219 3.69 5.79 14.85
CA VAL A 219 3.55 7.21 15.20
C VAL A 219 4.53 8.01 14.36
N MET A 220 3.99 8.82 13.47
CA MET A 220 4.71 9.75 12.63
C MET A 220 5.18 10.94 13.45
N VAL A 221 6.44 11.33 13.27
CA VAL A 221 7.05 12.51 13.89
C VAL A 221 7.58 13.42 12.79
N ARG A 222 7.01 14.62 12.64
CA ARG A 222 7.38 15.57 11.59
C ARG A 222 8.01 16.83 12.16
N TYR A 223 9.10 17.27 11.53
CA TYR A 223 9.81 18.49 11.87
C TYR A 223 10.57 19.03 10.65
N GLN A 224 10.31 20.29 10.26
CA GLN A 224 10.90 20.96 9.09
C GLN A 224 11.01 20.06 7.83
N GLY A 225 9.88 19.50 7.41
CA GLY A 225 9.80 18.64 6.23
C GLY A 225 10.43 17.25 6.36
N ASN A 226 11.19 16.98 7.43
CA ASN A 226 11.71 15.66 7.74
C ASN A 226 10.71 14.85 8.55
N VAL A 227 10.75 13.53 8.37
CA VAL A 227 9.86 12.60 9.05
C VAL A 227 10.65 11.46 9.68
N ALA A 228 10.35 11.16 10.94
CA ALA A 228 10.74 9.92 11.62
C ALA A 228 9.47 9.16 12.02
N VAL A 229 9.60 7.86 12.27
CA VAL A 229 8.46 7.02 12.68
C VAL A 229 8.85 6.14 13.85
N PHE A 230 8.04 6.18 14.90
CA PHE A 230 8.10 5.23 15.98
C PHE A 230 7.21 4.03 15.63
N ARG A 231 7.73 2.81 15.81
CA ARG A 231 7.00 1.56 15.56
C ARG A 231 6.65 0.88 16.89
N GLY A 232 5.39 0.95 17.28
CA GLY A 232 4.86 0.32 18.48
C GLY A 232 4.20 -1.02 18.19
N SER A 233 4.47 -2.03 19.00
CA SER A 233 3.71 -3.27 19.02
C SER A 233 2.89 -3.36 20.32
N ILE A 234 1.59 -3.63 20.18
CA ILE A 234 0.62 -3.77 21.26
C ILE A 234 0.27 -5.25 21.36
N PRO A 235 0.92 -6.02 22.26
CA PRO A 235 0.78 -7.47 22.30
C PRO A 235 -0.61 -7.85 22.83
N LEU A 236 -1.19 -8.89 22.26
CA LEU A 236 -2.35 -9.57 22.84
C LEU A 236 -1.93 -10.32 24.12
N GLY A 237 -0.73 -10.92 24.08
CA GLY A 237 -0.14 -11.66 25.19
C GLY A 237 -0.67 -13.09 25.36
N ALA A 238 -1.33 -13.65 24.34
CA ALA A 238 -1.72 -15.06 24.37
C ALA A 238 -0.49 -15.95 24.16
N PRO A 239 -0.43 -17.13 24.81
CA PRO A 239 0.67 -18.07 24.61
C PRO A 239 0.68 -18.59 23.17
N VAL A 240 1.87 -18.59 22.56
CA VAL A 240 2.12 -19.12 21.21
C VAL A 240 2.95 -20.39 21.35
N ASP A 241 2.32 -21.44 21.87
CA ASP A 241 3.00 -22.68 22.28
C ASP A 241 3.30 -23.62 21.11
N SER A 242 2.48 -23.55 20.05
CA SER A 242 2.59 -24.40 18.87
C SER A 242 2.53 -23.55 17.60
N LEU A 243 3.55 -23.71 16.75
CA LEU A 243 3.64 -23.08 15.44
C LEU A 243 3.63 -24.19 14.37
N PRO A 244 2.96 -23.97 13.23
CA PRO A 244 3.13 -24.84 12.07
C PRO A 244 4.61 -24.93 11.65
N PRO A 245 5.05 -26.03 11.06
CA PRO A 245 6.43 -26.17 10.59
C PRO A 245 6.73 -25.11 9.52
N SER A 246 7.84 -24.39 9.69
CA SER A 246 8.32 -23.42 8.71
C SER A 246 8.88 -24.13 7.47
N LYS A 247 8.43 -23.72 6.28
CA LYS A 247 8.95 -24.22 5.00
C LYS A 247 9.98 -23.28 4.37
N ASN A 248 9.88 -21.98 4.62
CA ASN A 248 10.81 -20.98 4.09
C ASN A 248 10.87 -19.74 4.99
N PHE A 249 11.66 -18.73 4.57
CA PHE A 249 11.87 -17.49 5.31
C PHE A 249 10.58 -16.69 5.59
N ILE A 250 9.53 -16.86 4.79
CA ILE A 250 8.24 -16.20 5.03
C ILE A 250 7.67 -16.70 6.35
N ASP A 251 7.66 -18.01 6.56
CA ASP A 251 7.14 -18.63 7.77
C ASP A 251 7.95 -18.22 9.00
N GLU A 252 9.28 -18.20 8.88
CA GLU A 252 10.17 -17.76 9.95
C GLU A 252 9.82 -16.34 10.43
N LEU A 253 9.63 -15.41 9.49
CA LEU A 253 9.41 -14.00 9.79
C LEU A 253 7.95 -13.71 10.20
N VAL A 254 6.96 -14.38 9.59
CA VAL A 254 5.56 -14.28 10.02
C VAL A 254 5.40 -14.84 11.43
N PHE A 255 5.92 -16.05 11.70
CA PHE A 255 5.76 -16.68 13.00
C PHE A 255 6.60 -16.02 14.10
N ALA A 256 7.76 -15.45 13.77
CA ALA A 256 8.50 -14.60 14.70
C ALA A 256 7.68 -13.37 15.13
N ASN A 257 7.03 -12.69 14.17
CA ASN A 257 6.14 -11.57 14.47
C ASN A 257 4.96 -11.99 15.35
N LEU A 258 4.25 -13.07 14.97
CA LEU A 258 3.12 -13.62 15.75
C LEU A 258 3.51 -13.99 17.18
N LYS A 259 4.68 -14.61 17.36
CA LYS A 259 5.23 -14.92 18.68
C LYS A 259 5.54 -13.65 19.49
N GLY A 260 6.12 -12.63 18.85
CA GLY A 260 6.44 -11.36 19.50
C GLY A 260 5.20 -10.62 20.02
N ILE A 261 4.08 -10.70 19.28
CA ILE A 261 2.82 -10.04 19.65
C ILE A 261 1.87 -10.93 20.48
N GLY A 262 2.23 -12.20 20.69
CA GLY A 262 1.41 -13.17 21.42
C GLY A 262 0.07 -13.47 20.74
N VAL A 263 0.09 -13.71 19.42
CA VAL A 263 -1.11 -14.09 18.64
C VAL A 263 -0.85 -15.46 17.99
N PRO A 264 -1.45 -16.55 18.51
CA PRO A 264 -1.25 -17.87 17.92
C PRO A 264 -1.87 -17.96 16.53
N PRO A 265 -1.18 -18.58 15.54
CA PRO A 265 -1.75 -18.79 14.22
C PRO A 265 -2.88 -19.82 14.25
N SER A 266 -3.75 -19.78 13.23
CA SER A 266 -4.70 -20.86 12.96
C SER A 266 -3.97 -22.14 12.53
N ALA A 267 -4.66 -23.29 12.59
CA ALA A 267 -4.11 -24.53 12.04
C ALA A 267 -3.92 -24.43 10.52
N LEU A 268 -3.10 -25.33 9.93
CA LEU A 268 -3.02 -25.47 8.47
C LEU A 268 -4.38 -25.89 7.88
N CYS A 269 -4.70 -25.42 6.69
CA CYS A 269 -5.88 -25.85 5.96
C CYS A 269 -5.73 -27.27 5.40
N ASP A 270 -6.85 -27.94 5.18
CA ASP A 270 -6.89 -29.24 4.52
C ASP A 270 -6.53 -29.14 3.02
N ASP A 271 -6.35 -30.30 2.39
CA ASP A 271 -5.91 -30.39 0.99
C ASP A 271 -6.94 -29.85 -0.01
N ALA A 272 -8.23 -30.03 0.27
CA ALA A 272 -9.28 -29.52 -0.61
C ALA A 272 -9.30 -27.98 -0.59
N THR A 273 -9.24 -27.40 0.60
CA THR A 273 -9.14 -25.96 0.81
C THR A 273 -7.89 -25.41 0.13
N PHE A 274 -6.74 -26.05 0.35
CA PHE A 274 -5.47 -25.65 -0.28
C PHE A 274 -5.57 -25.66 -1.81
N LEU A 275 -6.05 -26.76 -2.41
CA LEU A 275 -6.15 -26.91 -3.86
C LEU A 275 -7.05 -25.85 -4.47
N ARG A 276 -8.24 -25.64 -3.88
CA ARG A 276 -9.18 -24.63 -4.34
C ARG A 276 -8.55 -23.25 -4.27
N ARG A 277 -7.94 -22.91 -3.14
CA ARG A 277 -7.32 -21.59 -2.90
C ARG A 277 -6.20 -21.30 -3.87
N VAL A 278 -5.24 -22.22 -4.00
CA VAL A 278 -4.08 -22.03 -4.88
C VAL A 278 -4.47 -21.98 -6.36
N THR A 279 -5.49 -22.74 -6.77
CA THR A 279 -5.97 -22.68 -8.16
C THR A 279 -6.68 -21.35 -8.44
N LEU A 280 -7.49 -20.85 -7.51
CA LEU A 280 -8.13 -19.54 -7.65
C LEU A 280 -7.12 -18.40 -7.69
N ASP A 281 -6.12 -18.42 -6.81
CA ASP A 281 -5.14 -17.34 -6.72
C ASP A 281 -4.07 -17.39 -7.82
N ILE A 282 -3.70 -18.55 -8.35
CA ILE A 282 -2.73 -18.65 -9.44
C ILE A 282 -3.40 -18.61 -10.82
N ALA A 283 -4.49 -19.35 -11.01
CA ALA A 283 -5.08 -19.62 -12.32
C ALA A 283 -6.44 -18.93 -12.55
N GLY A 284 -7.00 -18.23 -11.56
CA GLY A 284 -8.25 -17.49 -11.72
C GLY A 284 -9.45 -18.37 -12.05
N ARG A 285 -9.45 -19.64 -11.64
CA ARG A 285 -10.54 -20.60 -11.87
C ARG A 285 -10.65 -21.59 -10.72
N LEU A 286 -11.76 -22.32 -10.68
CA LEU A 286 -11.86 -23.50 -9.82
C LEU A 286 -11.01 -24.65 -10.38
N PRO A 287 -10.52 -25.55 -9.51
CA PRO A 287 -9.94 -26.83 -9.95
C PRO A 287 -10.91 -27.60 -10.83
N THR A 288 -10.36 -28.37 -11.76
CA THR A 288 -11.18 -29.31 -12.51
C THR A 288 -11.57 -30.51 -11.65
N ASP A 289 -12.66 -31.18 -12.01
CA ASP A 289 -13.17 -32.35 -11.28
C ASP A 289 -12.11 -33.47 -11.29
N GLU A 290 -11.31 -33.57 -12.35
CA GLU A 290 -10.17 -34.49 -12.48
C GLU A 290 -8.97 -34.05 -11.65
N GLU A 291 -8.56 -32.77 -11.75
CA GLU A 291 -7.49 -32.20 -10.90
C GLU A 291 -7.79 -32.40 -9.41
N ALA A 292 -9.03 -32.17 -8.98
CA ALA A 292 -9.46 -32.35 -7.61
C ALA A 292 -9.38 -33.81 -7.15
N LYS A 293 -9.87 -34.77 -7.95
CA LYS A 293 -9.78 -36.19 -7.61
C LYS A 293 -8.33 -36.66 -7.50
N LEU A 294 -7.52 -36.39 -8.52
CA LEU A 294 -6.12 -36.81 -8.55
C LEU A 294 -5.32 -36.24 -7.39
N PHE A 295 -5.56 -34.97 -7.03
CA PHE A 295 -4.87 -34.32 -5.92
C PHE A 295 -5.29 -34.85 -4.54
N LEU A 296 -6.59 -35.08 -4.34
CA LEU A 296 -7.13 -35.58 -3.07
C LEU A 296 -6.77 -37.05 -2.82
N GLU A 297 -6.72 -37.87 -3.88
CA GLU A 297 -6.33 -39.29 -3.80
C GLU A 297 -4.81 -39.48 -3.64
N SER A 298 -4.01 -38.48 -4.02
CA SER A 298 -2.55 -38.54 -3.90
C SER A 298 -2.09 -38.51 -2.43
N SER A 299 -1.29 -39.51 -2.06
CA SER A 299 -0.59 -39.59 -0.77
C SER A 299 0.83 -38.99 -0.81
N ASP A 300 1.20 -38.37 -1.92
CA ASP A 300 2.54 -37.84 -2.11
C ASP A 300 2.79 -36.62 -1.22
N PRO A 301 3.83 -36.61 -0.35
CA PRO A 301 4.10 -35.50 0.55
C PRO A 301 4.43 -34.18 -0.16
N ALA A 302 4.85 -34.23 -1.43
CA ALA A 302 5.16 -33.06 -2.25
C ALA A 302 4.04 -32.67 -3.23
N LYS A 303 2.82 -33.23 -3.08
CA LYS A 303 1.70 -32.91 -3.98
C LYS A 303 1.34 -31.42 -4.01
N ARG A 304 1.41 -30.73 -2.86
CA ARG A 304 1.15 -29.28 -2.76
C ARG A 304 2.16 -28.45 -3.58
N ASP A 305 3.44 -28.81 -3.50
CA ASP A 305 4.49 -28.12 -4.26
C ASP A 305 4.39 -28.41 -5.75
N ARG A 306 4.03 -29.64 -6.13
CA ARG A 306 3.80 -30.02 -7.54
C ARG A 306 2.64 -29.26 -8.18
N VAL A 307 1.49 -29.18 -7.52
CA VAL A 307 0.34 -28.47 -8.10
C VAL A 307 0.63 -26.98 -8.28
N ILE A 308 1.39 -26.35 -7.37
CA ILE A 308 1.88 -24.97 -7.56
C ILE A 308 2.72 -24.88 -8.85
N ASP A 309 3.69 -25.78 -9.02
CA ASP A 309 4.58 -25.79 -10.19
C ASP A 309 3.83 -26.07 -11.51
N GLU A 310 2.78 -26.89 -11.47
CA GLU A 310 1.92 -27.17 -12.61
C GLU A 310 1.07 -25.94 -12.98
N LEU A 311 0.39 -25.34 -12.01
CA LEU A 311 -0.46 -24.17 -12.22
C LEU A 311 0.33 -22.98 -12.79
N LEU A 312 1.56 -22.75 -12.34
CA LEU A 312 2.42 -21.67 -12.85
C LEU A 312 2.87 -21.87 -14.31
N LYS A 313 2.76 -23.08 -14.85
CA LYS A 313 3.10 -23.40 -16.25
C LYS A 313 1.90 -23.30 -17.18
N THR A 314 0.67 -23.25 -16.65
CA THR A 314 -0.52 -23.25 -17.50
C THR A 314 -0.76 -21.88 -18.15
N PRO A 315 -1.48 -21.85 -19.28
CA PRO A 315 -2.01 -20.61 -19.83
C PRO A 315 -2.95 -19.87 -18.87
N ASP A 316 -3.59 -20.57 -17.93
CA ASP A 316 -4.52 -19.97 -16.97
C ASP A 316 -3.84 -18.91 -16.09
N TYR A 317 -2.60 -19.18 -15.65
CA TYR A 317 -1.79 -18.19 -14.94
C TYR A 317 -1.61 -16.92 -15.77
N ALA A 318 -1.23 -17.08 -17.04
CA ALA A 318 -0.98 -15.97 -17.94
C ALA A 318 -2.26 -15.17 -18.22
N ASP A 319 -3.39 -15.85 -18.50
CA ASP A 319 -4.68 -15.21 -18.74
C ASP A 319 -5.11 -14.37 -17.52
N PHE A 320 -5.07 -14.97 -16.32
CA PHE A 320 -5.53 -14.33 -15.10
C PHE A 320 -4.69 -13.11 -14.72
N PHE A 321 -3.36 -13.25 -14.73
CA PHE A 321 -2.48 -12.13 -14.41
C PHE A 321 -2.44 -11.08 -15.54
N ALA A 322 -2.67 -11.45 -16.80
CA ALA A 322 -2.76 -10.50 -17.90
C ALA A 322 -3.92 -9.53 -17.69
N THR A 323 -5.12 -10.04 -17.42
CA THR A 323 -6.32 -9.20 -17.18
C THR A 323 -6.09 -8.21 -16.03
N LYS A 324 -5.37 -8.62 -14.99
CA LYS A 324 -4.99 -7.74 -13.88
C LYS A 324 -4.02 -6.65 -14.32
N TRP A 325 -2.91 -7.04 -14.93
CA TRP A 325 -1.90 -6.10 -15.39
C TRP A 325 -2.43 -5.14 -16.45
N THR A 326 -3.25 -5.60 -17.39
CA THR A 326 -3.84 -4.74 -18.41
C THR A 326 -4.84 -3.74 -17.83
N ALA A 327 -5.57 -4.10 -16.77
CA ALA A 327 -6.42 -3.15 -16.06
C ALA A 327 -5.59 -2.04 -15.40
N LEU A 328 -4.52 -2.41 -14.68
CA LEU A 328 -3.58 -1.48 -14.06
C LEU A 328 -2.84 -0.61 -15.09
N LEU A 329 -2.59 -1.14 -16.28
CA LEU A 329 -1.97 -0.43 -17.40
C LEU A 329 -2.99 0.32 -18.27
N LYS A 330 -4.22 0.51 -17.78
CA LYS A 330 -5.29 1.28 -18.42
C LYS A 330 -5.65 0.82 -19.83
N ASN A 331 -5.59 -0.49 -20.09
CA ASN A 331 -6.02 -1.07 -21.36
C ASN A 331 -7.55 -1.07 -21.45
N ARG A 332 -8.11 0.06 -21.89
CA ARG A 332 -9.56 0.28 -22.00
C ARG A 332 -9.97 0.75 -23.39
N ARG A 333 -11.18 0.38 -23.80
CA ARG A 333 -11.78 0.67 -25.11
C ARG A 333 -12.78 1.81 -24.97
N ASP A 334 -12.39 2.99 -25.43
CA ASP A 334 -13.31 4.13 -25.53
C ASP A 334 -14.11 4.08 -26.82
N ASP A 335 -13.44 3.72 -27.92
CA ASP A 335 -14.07 3.62 -29.23
C ASP A 335 -13.58 2.41 -30.06
N ALA A 336 -14.22 2.19 -31.22
CA ALA A 336 -13.95 1.03 -32.08
C ALA A 336 -12.56 1.03 -32.74
N SER A 337 -11.79 2.12 -32.67
CA SER A 337 -10.40 2.16 -33.14
C SER A 337 -9.41 1.55 -32.13
N ASP A 338 -9.82 1.37 -30.86
CA ASP A 338 -8.96 0.80 -29.82
C ASP A 338 -8.88 -0.73 -29.86
N ILE A 339 -9.72 -1.40 -30.66
CA ILE A 339 -9.82 -2.87 -30.70
C ILE A 339 -8.45 -3.50 -30.94
N THR A 340 -7.80 -3.08 -32.02
CA THR A 340 -6.50 -3.65 -32.43
C THR A 340 -5.42 -3.38 -31.40
N SER A 341 -5.35 -2.16 -30.84
CA SER A 341 -4.36 -1.82 -29.82
C SER A 341 -4.55 -2.61 -28.56
N ASN A 342 -5.79 -2.74 -28.10
CA ASN A 342 -6.07 -3.37 -26.82
C ASN A 342 -5.86 -4.88 -26.88
N PHE A 343 -6.22 -5.52 -27.99
CA PHE A 343 -5.97 -6.94 -28.22
C PHE A 343 -4.47 -7.22 -28.33
N ALA A 344 -3.74 -6.44 -29.13
CA ALA A 344 -2.30 -6.61 -29.29
C ALA A 344 -1.55 -6.39 -27.96
N PHE A 345 -1.93 -5.36 -27.20
CA PHE A 345 -1.34 -5.07 -25.90
C PHE A 345 -1.64 -6.16 -24.86
N HIS A 346 -2.90 -6.60 -24.77
CA HIS A 346 -3.27 -7.71 -23.88
C HIS A 346 -2.53 -9.00 -24.23
N ALA A 347 -2.43 -9.34 -25.52
CA ALA A 347 -1.64 -10.48 -25.98
C ALA A 347 -0.16 -10.37 -25.57
N TRP A 348 0.46 -9.20 -25.74
CA TRP A 348 1.85 -9.00 -25.31
C TRP A 348 2.03 -9.16 -23.79
N VAL A 349 1.12 -8.63 -22.97
CA VAL A 349 1.18 -8.80 -21.50
C VAL A 349 1.05 -10.28 -21.16
N ARG A 350 0.04 -10.96 -21.71
CA ARG A 350 -0.22 -12.38 -21.51
C ARG A 350 0.97 -13.24 -21.91
N ASP A 351 1.52 -13.03 -23.09
CA ASP A 351 2.64 -13.83 -23.59
C ASP A 351 3.92 -13.56 -22.80
N SER A 352 4.12 -12.32 -22.31
CA SER A 352 5.22 -11.99 -21.40
C SER A 352 5.11 -12.76 -20.07
N LEU A 353 3.91 -12.87 -19.51
CA LEU A 353 3.66 -13.63 -18.27
C LEU A 353 3.79 -15.15 -18.49
N LEU A 354 3.28 -15.65 -19.62
CA LEU A 354 3.39 -17.06 -19.98
C LEU A 354 4.86 -17.50 -20.10
N ALA A 355 5.65 -16.70 -20.83
CA ALA A 355 7.09 -16.91 -21.01
C ALA A 355 7.92 -16.61 -19.75
N ASN A 356 7.30 -16.14 -18.67
CA ASN A 356 7.96 -15.70 -17.43
C ASN A 356 9.05 -14.64 -17.70
N LYS A 357 8.73 -13.64 -18.53
CA LYS A 357 9.61 -12.51 -18.79
C LYS A 357 9.99 -11.85 -17.45
N PRO A 358 11.30 -11.63 -17.18
CA PRO A 358 11.73 -10.89 -16.01
C PRO A 358 11.00 -9.55 -15.89
N TYR A 359 10.53 -9.22 -14.70
CA TYR A 359 9.68 -8.06 -14.50
C TYR A 359 10.38 -6.73 -14.85
N ASP A 360 11.67 -6.61 -14.58
CA ASP A 360 12.48 -5.48 -15.00
C ASP A 360 12.49 -5.30 -16.53
N GLN A 361 12.56 -6.40 -17.28
CA GLN A 361 12.49 -6.39 -18.75
C GLN A 361 11.08 -6.06 -19.25
N PHE A 362 10.04 -6.62 -18.62
CA PHE A 362 8.65 -6.27 -18.92
C PHE A 362 8.41 -4.75 -18.77
N VAL A 363 8.86 -4.17 -17.65
CA VAL A 363 8.74 -2.73 -17.40
C VAL A 363 9.62 -1.91 -18.35
N ARG A 364 10.86 -2.33 -18.59
CA ARG A 364 11.76 -1.67 -19.54
C ARG A 364 11.16 -1.59 -20.94
N GLU A 365 10.62 -2.69 -21.45
CA GLU A 365 9.97 -2.75 -22.78
C GLU A 365 8.75 -1.82 -22.85
N LEU A 366 7.94 -1.77 -21.78
CA LEU A 366 6.81 -0.86 -21.69
C LEU A 366 7.25 0.61 -21.71
N LEU A 367 8.18 0.98 -20.83
CA LEU A 367 8.63 2.36 -20.68
C LEU A 367 9.35 2.85 -21.94
N ALA A 368 10.25 2.06 -22.51
CA ALA A 368 11.03 2.45 -23.68
C ALA A 368 10.36 2.10 -25.02
N ALA A 369 9.07 1.77 -25.02
CA ALA A 369 8.35 1.38 -26.23
C ALA A 369 8.48 2.45 -27.34
N THR A 370 8.81 1.99 -28.55
CA THR A 370 8.88 2.76 -29.80
C THR A 370 8.42 1.91 -30.97
N GLY A 371 7.91 2.54 -32.02
CA GLY A 371 7.39 1.88 -33.21
C GLY A 371 5.88 2.05 -33.34
N THR A 372 5.26 1.18 -34.14
CA THR A 372 3.81 1.08 -34.29
C THR A 372 3.27 -0.02 -33.36
N ILE A 373 1.98 0.01 -33.07
CA ILE A 373 1.30 -1.02 -32.26
C ILE A 373 1.51 -2.43 -32.82
N ILE A 374 1.52 -2.59 -34.15
CA ILE A 374 1.69 -3.90 -34.79
C ILE A 374 3.12 -4.43 -34.61
N ALA A 375 4.13 -3.55 -34.71
CA ALA A 375 5.53 -3.95 -34.57
C ALA A 375 5.96 -4.07 -33.10
N ASN A 376 5.38 -3.26 -32.21
CA ASN A 376 5.71 -3.19 -30.78
C ASN A 376 4.46 -2.85 -29.95
N PRO A 377 3.63 -3.86 -29.60
CA PRO A 377 2.36 -3.64 -28.90
C PRO A 377 2.39 -2.80 -27.61
N PRO A 378 3.46 -2.82 -26.78
CA PRO A 378 3.64 -1.90 -25.65
C PRO A 378 3.38 -0.42 -25.94
N VAL A 379 3.58 0.01 -27.19
CA VAL A 379 3.25 1.36 -27.65
C VAL A 379 1.79 1.76 -27.39
N ALA A 380 0.87 0.80 -27.29
CA ALA A 380 -0.54 1.05 -26.97
C ALA A 380 -0.72 1.83 -25.65
N TRP A 381 0.16 1.64 -24.65
CA TRP A 381 0.11 2.42 -23.42
C TRP A 381 0.28 3.92 -23.67
N TYR A 382 1.15 4.30 -24.61
CA TYR A 382 1.37 5.70 -25.00
C TYR A 382 0.24 6.32 -25.81
N LYS A 383 -0.62 5.49 -26.43
CA LYS A 383 -1.90 5.94 -27.01
C LYS A 383 -2.83 6.43 -25.90
N ARG A 384 -2.82 5.73 -24.75
CA ARG A 384 -3.69 6.01 -23.61
C ARG A 384 -3.17 7.11 -22.71
N VAL A 385 -1.90 7.01 -22.33
CA VAL A 385 -1.21 7.89 -21.39
C VAL A 385 -0.37 8.87 -22.19
N LYS A 386 -1.03 9.93 -22.70
CA LYS A 386 -0.42 10.84 -23.68
C LYS A 386 0.49 11.88 -23.04
N GLU A 387 0.08 12.43 -21.91
CA GLU A 387 0.77 13.57 -21.30
C GLU A 387 1.91 13.09 -20.39
N PRO A 388 3.11 13.72 -20.43
CA PRO A 388 4.22 13.38 -19.54
C PRO A 388 3.83 13.35 -18.06
N LYS A 389 2.94 14.25 -17.63
CA LYS A 389 2.41 14.25 -16.25
C LYS A 389 1.66 12.96 -15.88
N GLN A 390 0.86 12.42 -16.80
CA GLN A 390 0.14 11.17 -16.55
C GLN A 390 1.10 9.98 -16.59
N GLN A 391 2.09 10.03 -17.49
CA GLN A 391 3.10 8.98 -17.61
C GLN A 391 3.90 8.83 -16.32
N ILE A 392 4.36 9.93 -15.72
CA ILE A 392 5.09 9.86 -14.45
C ILE A 392 4.22 9.51 -13.27
N GLU A 393 2.98 9.98 -13.23
CA GLU A 393 2.05 9.65 -12.13
C GLU A 393 1.76 8.16 -12.13
N ASP A 394 1.47 7.60 -13.32
CA ASP A 394 1.23 6.18 -13.50
C ASP A 394 2.49 5.35 -13.18
N VAL A 395 3.67 5.76 -13.65
CA VAL A 395 4.92 5.01 -13.41
C VAL A 395 5.35 5.06 -11.95
N ALA A 396 5.28 6.23 -11.31
CA ALA A 396 5.63 6.38 -9.90
C ALA A 396 4.69 5.55 -9.01
N GLN A 397 3.38 5.64 -9.24
CA GLN A 397 2.41 4.92 -8.41
C GLN A 397 2.46 3.41 -8.70
N LEU A 398 2.45 3.00 -9.96
CA LEU A 398 2.35 1.59 -10.33
C LEU A 398 3.63 0.81 -10.07
N PHE A 399 4.80 1.38 -10.40
CA PHE A 399 6.07 0.66 -10.38
C PHE A 399 6.97 1.02 -9.21
N LEU A 400 6.79 2.19 -8.58
CA LEU A 400 7.59 2.62 -7.42
C LEU A 400 6.77 2.67 -6.12
N GLY A 401 5.44 2.57 -6.21
CA GLY A 401 4.54 2.69 -5.07
C GLY A 401 4.53 4.10 -4.47
N VAL A 402 4.89 5.12 -5.25
CA VAL A 402 5.01 6.52 -4.81
C VAL A 402 3.95 7.38 -5.49
N ARG A 403 3.21 8.16 -4.70
CA ARG A 403 2.12 9.02 -5.19
C ARG A 403 2.61 10.45 -5.40
N MET A 404 2.93 10.80 -6.64
CA MET A 404 3.55 12.09 -6.98
C MET A 404 2.55 13.21 -7.28
N GLN A 405 1.25 12.93 -7.38
CA GLN A 405 0.24 13.88 -7.88
C GLN A 405 0.21 15.20 -7.07
N CYS A 406 0.32 15.13 -5.73
CA CYS A 406 0.33 16.34 -4.91
C CYS A 406 1.58 17.21 -5.15
N ALA A 407 2.73 16.58 -5.46
CA ALA A 407 4.00 17.24 -5.74
C ALA A 407 3.95 18.12 -7.01
N GLN A 408 2.96 17.94 -7.89
CA GLN A 408 2.80 18.72 -9.12
C GLN A 408 2.66 20.22 -8.87
N CYS A 409 1.89 20.59 -7.85
CA CYS A 409 1.48 21.98 -7.59
C CYS A 409 2.14 22.56 -6.34
N HIS A 410 2.45 21.72 -5.35
CA HIS A 410 3.09 22.10 -4.09
C HIS A 410 3.90 20.92 -3.56
N HIS A 411 4.80 21.14 -2.60
CA HIS A 411 5.49 20.05 -1.92
C HIS A 411 4.52 19.02 -1.32
N HIS A 412 4.85 17.73 -1.41
CA HIS A 412 3.94 16.68 -0.98
C HIS A 412 3.64 16.81 0.53
N PRO A 413 2.35 16.81 0.97
CA PRO A 413 2.00 17.09 2.36
C PRO A 413 2.49 16.03 3.34
N PHE A 414 2.61 14.79 2.88
CA PHE A 414 2.91 13.65 3.75
C PHE A 414 4.28 13.01 3.49
N GLU A 415 5.05 13.53 2.53
CA GLU A 415 6.31 12.92 2.06
C GLU A 415 7.37 13.97 1.78
N ARG A 416 8.59 13.51 1.51
CA ARG A 416 9.76 14.37 1.24
C ARG A 416 9.77 14.99 -0.16
N TRP A 417 8.83 14.60 -1.03
CA TRP A 417 8.88 14.94 -2.46
C TRP A 417 8.54 16.41 -2.72
N SER A 418 9.48 17.08 -3.37
CA SER A 418 9.35 18.46 -3.82
C SER A 418 8.69 18.55 -5.20
N GLN A 419 8.31 19.77 -5.56
CA GLN A 419 7.86 20.04 -6.92
C GLN A 419 8.99 19.86 -7.95
N ASP A 420 10.25 20.15 -7.58
CA ASP A 420 11.38 19.88 -8.45
C ASP A 420 11.55 18.37 -8.70
N ASP A 421 11.34 17.52 -7.69
CA ASP A 421 11.37 16.06 -7.85
C ASP A 421 10.31 15.57 -8.84
N TYR A 422 9.11 16.13 -8.77
CA TYR A 422 8.03 15.83 -9.73
C TYR A 422 8.44 16.15 -11.17
N TYR A 423 8.94 17.36 -11.42
CA TYR A 423 9.33 17.76 -12.78
C TYR A 423 10.64 17.09 -13.24
N ALA A 424 11.55 16.76 -12.33
CA ALA A 424 12.73 15.97 -12.65
C ALA A 424 12.34 14.57 -13.13
N LEU A 425 11.36 13.92 -12.49
CA LEU A 425 10.83 12.65 -12.98
C LEU A 425 10.11 12.83 -14.33
N ALA A 426 9.32 13.91 -14.49
CA ALA A 426 8.65 14.26 -15.76
C ALA A 426 9.64 14.45 -16.93
N ALA A 427 10.86 14.92 -16.65
CA ALA A 427 11.86 15.16 -17.67
C ALA A 427 12.27 13.88 -18.44
N PHE A 428 12.13 12.68 -17.84
CA PHE A 428 12.39 11.41 -18.52
C PHE A 428 11.47 11.15 -19.72
N PHE A 429 10.29 11.75 -19.72
CA PHE A 429 9.29 11.56 -20.78
C PHE A 429 9.23 12.74 -21.77
N SER A 430 10.09 13.74 -21.59
CA SER A 430 10.10 14.97 -22.43
C SER A 430 10.48 14.71 -23.89
N GLN A 431 11.19 13.61 -24.17
CA GLN A 431 11.68 13.25 -25.50
C GLN A 431 10.81 12.19 -26.21
N VAL A 432 9.58 11.94 -25.74
CA VAL A 432 8.63 11.07 -26.45
C VAL A 432 8.04 11.80 -27.66
N GLY A 433 8.43 11.40 -28.86
CA GLY A 433 7.90 11.88 -30.13
C GLY A 433 6.71 11.06 -30.62
N ARG A 434 5.78 11.74 -31.31
CA ARG A 434 4.59 11.14 -31.93
C ARG A 434 4.43 11.62 -33.37
N LYS A 435 4.14 10.71 -34.29
CA LYS A 435 3.81 11.01 -35.70
C LYS A 435 2.70 10.07 -36.18
N PRO A 436 1.78 10.49 -37.05
CA PRO A 436 0.78 9.59 -37.62
C PRO A 436 1.46 8.40 -38.34
N SER A 437 0.99 7.18 -38.07
CA SER A 437 1.55 5.95 -38.68
C SER A 437 0.95 5.61 -40.06
N GLY A 438 0.01 6.42 -40.56
CA GLY A 438 -0.79 6.12 -41.75
C GLY A 438 -2.01 5.23 -41.48
N VAL A 439 -2.09 4.61 -40.30
CA VAL A 439 -3.29 3.92 -39.80
C VAL A 439 -4.08 4.88 -38.90
N ARG A 440 -5.40 4.95 -39.08
CA ARG A 440 -6.29 5.85 -38.32
C ARG A 440 -6.15 5.61 -36.82
N GLU A 441 -6.00 6.68 -36.03
CA GLU A 441 -5.89 6.63 -34.55
C GLU A 441 -4.68 5.80 -34.05
N GLN A 442 -3.66 5.60 -34.87
CA GLN A 442 -2.41 4.95 -34.49
C GLN A 442 -1.21 5.86 -34.76
N ASP A 443 -0.50 6.20 -33.69
CA ASP A 443 0.74 6.97 -33.77
C ASP A 443 1.96 6.04 -33.82
N LEU A 444 2.95 6.43 -34.60
CA LEU A 444 4.33 5.99 -34.47
C LEU A 444 4.94 6.74 -33.27
N ILE A 445 5.31 5.99 -32.23
CA ILE A 445 6.04 6.52 -31.07
C ILE A 445 7.55 6.36 -31.31
N PHE A 446 8.33 7.39 -31.05
CA PHE A 446 9.79 7.35 -31.23
C PHE A 446 10.50 8.26 -30.24
N HIS A 447 11.78 8.01 -30.00
CA HIS A 447 12.65 8.92 -29.25
C HIS A 447 12.98 10.16 -30.10
N LYS A 448 12.59 11.34 -29.63
CA LYS A 448 12.96 12.63 -30.21
C LYS A 448 14.34 13.02 -29.68
N ARG A 449 15.31 13.17 -30.57
CA ARG A 449 16.65 13.64 -30.19
C ARG A 449 16.58 15.03 -29.55
N GLY A 450 17.24 15.17 -28.41
CA GLY A 450 17.26 16.43 -27.65
C GLY A 450 17.70 16.23 -26.21
N VAL A 451 18.06 17.32 -25.56
CA VAL A 451 18.37 17.32 -24.12
C VAL A 451 17.06 17.19 -23.35
N ALA A 452 16.95 16.13 -22.55
CA ALA A 452 15.79 15.90 -21.72
C ALA A 452 15.70 16.95 -20.60
N ALA A 453 14.56 17.62 -20.51
CA ALA A 453 14.24 18.56 -19.45
C ALA A 453 12.72 18.75 -19.32
N ALA A 454 12.27 19.16 -18.15
CA ALA A 454 10.90 19.63 -17.91
C ALA A 454 10.94 21.03 -17.29
N THR A 455 9.85 21.79 -17.40
CA THR A 455 9.76 23.13 -16.79
C THR A 455 8.99 23.03 -15.48
N ASN A 456 9.59 23.47 -14.38
CA ASN A 456 8.86 23.63 -13.13
C ASN A 456 7.85 24.78 -13.26
N MET A 457 6.56 24.50 -13.09
CA MET A 457 5.49 25.47 -13.31
C MET A 457 5.48 26.64 -12.31
N LYS A 458 6.03 26.46 -11.10
CA LYS A 458 6.14 27.52 -10.10
C LYS A 458 7.32 28.43 -10.36
N THR A 459 8.50 27.87 -10.63
CA THR A 459 9.75 28.65 -10.76
C THR A 459 10.05 29.09 -12.20
N GLY A 460 9.42 28.47 -13.20
CA GLY A 460 9.70 28.67 -14.63
C GLY A 460 11.05 28.11 -15.09
N LYS A 461 11.81 27.45 -14.20
CA LYS A 461 13.14 26.92 -14.50
C LYS A 461 13.08 25.54 -15.15
N ALA A 462 14.05 25.25 -16.00
CA ALA A 462 14.24 23.92 -16.57
C ALA A 462 14.90 22.99 -15.53
N VAL A 463 14.34 21.79 -15.37
CA VAL A 463 14.77 20.73 -14.47
C VAL A 463 15.23 19.54 -15.31
N LYS A 464 16.40 18.97 -14.99
CA LYS A 464 16.96 17.79 -15.67
C LYS A 464 16.38 16.50 -15.06
N PRO A 465 16.43 15.36 -15.78
CA PRO A 465 16.03 14.06 -15.24
C PRO A 465 16.76 13.70 -13.95
N ALA A 466 15.99 13.33 -12.93
CA ALA A 466 16.47 12.72 -11.68
C ALA A 466 15.41 11.74 -11.18
N ALA A 467 15.84 10.66 -10.52
CA ALA A 467 14.94 9.58 -10.12
C ALA A 467 14.67 9.65 -8.60
N LEU A 468 13.68 10.46 -8.21
CA LEU A 468 13.26 10.64 -6.81
C LEU A 468 14.43 11.01 -5.88
N GLY A 469 15.23 12.00 -6.29
CA GLY A 469 16.40 12.50 -5.56
C GLY A 469 17.73 11.85 -5.95
N ASP A 470 17.71 10.70 -6.63
CA ASP A 470 18.94 10.08 -7.13
C ASP A 470 19.44 10.76 -8.41
N ALA A 471 20.73 11.10 -8.42
CA ALA A 471 21.41 11.55 -9.62
C ALA A 471 21.52 10.41 -10.64
N ILE A 472 21.19 10.71 -11.88
CA ILE A 472 21.29 9.79 -13.01
C ILE A 472 22.48 10.25 -13.86
N PRO A 473 23.27 9.32 -14.43
CA PRO A 473 24.36 9.70 -15.33
C PRO A 473 23.89 10.63 -16.44
N ASP A 474 24.77 11.52 -16.91
CA ASP A 474 24.45 12.46 -17.99
C ASP A 474 23.84 11.72 -19.19
N ILE A 475 22.67 12.20 -19.62
CA ILE A 475 21.90 11.62 -20.73
C ILE A 475 22.19 12.44 -21.99
N LEU A 476 22.87 11.82 -22.95
CA LEU A 476 23.22 12.47 -24.22
C LEU A 476 21.96 12.67 -25.10
N PRO A 477 21.94 13.66 -26.00
CA PRO A 477 20.76 13.97 -26.81
C PRO A 477 20.22 12.83 -27.69
N ASP A 478 21.08 11.87 -28.05
CA ASP A 478 20.75 10.70 -28.85
C ASP A 478 20.31 9.49 -28.02
N GLN A 479 20.43 9.56 -26.69
CA GLN A 479 20.01 8.52 -25.76
C GLN A 479 18.56 8.74 -25.31
N ASP A 480 17.78 7.66 -25.24
CA ASP A 480 16.41 7.70 -24.72
C ASP A 480 16.45 7.77 -23.18
N PRO A 481 15.95 8.85 -22.56
CA PRO A 481 15.95 8.98 -21.10
C PRO A 481 15.13 7.88 -20.41
N ARG A 482 14.10 7.35 -21.06
CA ARG A 482 13.21 6.32 -20.49
C ARG A 482 13.97 5.01 -20.22
N LEU A 483 14.97 4.69 -21.04
CA LEU A 483 15.86 3.55 -20.80
C LEU A 483 16.70 3.77 -19.54
N LYS A 484 17.15 5.00 -19.26
CA LYS A 484 17.90 5.34 -18.05
C LYS A 484 17.06 5.27 -16.80
N LEU A 485 15.78 5.65 -16.89
CA LEU A 485 14.81 5.42 -15.81
C LEU A 485 14.64 3.93 -15.53
N ALA A 486 14.40 3.12 -16.56
CA ALA A 486 14.27 1.66 -16.41
C ALA A 486 15.57 1.00 -15.87
N ASP A 487 16.74 1.47 -16.30
CA ASP A 487 18.04 1.02 -15.76
C ASP A 487 18.17 1.35 -14.26
N TRP A 488 17.69 2.51 -13.81
CA TRP A 488 17.70 2.87 -12.39
C TRP A 488 16.69 2.05 -11.57
N MET A 489 15.50 1.80 -12.12
CA MET A 489 14.46 1.00 -11.46
C MET A 489 14.93 -0.43 -11.19
N SER A 490 15.67 -1.02 -12.13
CA SER A 490 16.15 -2.41 -12.05
C SER A 490 17.40 -2.61 -11.19
N ARG A 491 17.97 -1.55 -10.59
CA ARG A 491 19.13 -1.68 -9.69
C ARG A 491 18.77 -2.48 -8.44
N PRO A 492 19.62 -3.42 -7.99
CA PRO A 492 19.40 -4.17 -6.75
C PRO A 492 19.21 -3.28 -5.51
N GLU A 493 19.83 -2.10 -5.49
CA GLU A 493 19.78 -1.14 -4.39
C GLU A 493 18.58 -0.18 -4.48
N ASN A 494 17.76 -0.28 -5.53
CA ASN A 494 16.59 0.59 -5.69
C ASN A 494 15.57 0.32 -4.55
N PRO A 495 15.20 1.33 -3.74
CA PRO A 495 14.38 1.11 -2.55
C PRO A 495 12.86 1.02 -2.84
N PHE A 496 12.45 1.11 -4.11
CA PHE A 496 11.05 1.25 -4.52
C PHE A 496 10.58 0.12 -5.44
N PHE A 497 11.34 -0.19 -6.49
CA PHE A 497 10.86 -1.01 -7.60
C PHE A 497 10.49 -2.44 -7.20
N ALA A 498 11.41 -3.15 -6.54
CA ALA A 498 11.14 -4.49 -6.02
C ALA A 498 10.06 -4.45 -4.94
N LYS A 499 10.15 -3.48 -4.02
CA LYS A 499 9.21 -3.28 -2.89
C LYS A 499 7.76 -3.15 -3.35
N ALA A 500 7.51 -2.30 -4.35
CA ALA A 500 6.18 -2.04 -4.89
C ALA A 500 5.55 -3.32 -5.44
N LEU A 501 6.33 -4.10 -6.20
CA LEU A 501 5.81 -5.34 -6.78
C LEU A 501 5.58 -6.42 -5.73
N VAL A 502 6.55 -6.69 -4.84
CA VAL A 502 6.40 -7.76 -3.84
C VAL A 502 5.26 -7.46 -2.89
N ASN A 503 5.05 -6.19 -2.51
CA ASN A 503 3.92 -5.79 -1.68
C ASN A 503 2.57 -5.97 -2.38
N ARG A 504 2.48 -5.63 -3.68
CA ARG A 504 1.28 -5.86 -4.50
C ARG A 504 0.96 -7.36 -4.65
N TYR A 505 1.98 -8.18 -4.90
CA TYR A 505 1.80 -9.63 -5.02
C TYR A 505 1.44 -10.24 -3.67
N TRP A 506 2.04 -9.79 -2.57
CA TRP A 506 1.64 -10.18 -1.22
C TRP A 506 0.16 -9.90 -0.96
N LYS A 507 -0.31 -8.68 -1.27
CA LYS A 507 -1.73 -8.31 -1.15
C LYS A 507 -2.64 -9.22 -1.98
N HIS A 508 -2.22 -9.65 -3.16
CA HIS A 508 -3.03 -10.55 -3.98
C HIS A 508 -3.33 -11.87 -3.25
N PHE A 509 -2.33 -12.48 -2.60
CA PHE A 509 -2.46 -13.77 -1.91
C PHE A 509 -2.96 -13.67 -0.45
N PHE A 510 -2.77 -12.53 0.21
CA PHE A 510 -3.17 -12.31 1.61
C PHE A 510 -4.29 -11.29 1.81
N THR A 511 -4.91 -10.79 0.74
CA THR A 511 -5.98 -9.75 0.74
C THR A 511 -5.53 -8.35 1.20
N ARG A 512 -4.46 -8.26 1.99
CA ARG A 512 -3.86 -7.03 2.50
C ARG A 512 -2.35 -7.02 2.24
N GLY A 513 -1.81 -5.90 1.76
CA GLY A 513 -0.37 -5.71 1.62
C GLY A 513 0.34 -5.69 2.97
N LEU A 514 1.67 -5.80 2.98
CA LEU A 514 2.49 -5.48 4.16
C LEU A 514 2.44 -3.97 4.44
N ILE A 515 2.46 -3.19 3.37
CA ILE A 515 2.07 -1.78 3.34
C ILE A 515 0.68 -1.70 2.70
N GLU A 516 -0.25 -0.99 3.35
CA GLU A 516 -1.63 -0.83 2.87
C GLU A 516 -2.01 0.66 2.91
N PRO A 517 -2.51 1.26 1.81
CA PRO A 517 -2.65 0.69 0.46
C PRO A 517 -1.32 0.24 -0.17
N GLU A 518 -1.38 -0.70 -1.11
CA GLU A 518 -0.21 -1.38 -1.67
C GLU A 518 0.74 -0.47 -2.48
N ASP A 519 0.22 0.66 -2.95
CA ASP A 519 0.87 1.67 -3.77
C ASP A 519 1.05 3.01 -3.03
N ASP A 520 1.03 2.98 -1.69
CA ASP A 520 1.28 4.12 -0.79
C ASP A 520 2.53 3.87 0.05
N ILE A 521 3.67 3.63 -0.61
CA ILE A 521 4.97 3.36 -0.01
C ILE A 521 5.63 4.67 0.37
N ARG A 522 5.65 4.94 1.67
CA ARG A 522 6.25 6.14 2.26
C ARG A 522 6.72 5.85 3.67
N ASP A 523 7.66 6.66 4.15
CA ASP A 523 8.24 6.49 5.49
C ASP A 523 7.16 6.50 6.58
N THR A 524 6.07 7.24 6.32
CA THR A 524 4.90 7.45 7.17
C THR A 524 3.85 6.34 7.13
N ASN A 525 4.00 5.38 6.22
CA ASN A 525 3.16 4.18 6.11
C ASN A 525 4.06 2.94 6.13
N PRO A 526 4.67 2.61 7.28
CA PRO A 526 5.63 1.51 7.34
C PRO A 526 4.95 0.15 7.15
N PRO A 527 5.69 -0.87 6.66
CA PRO A 527 5.18 -2.23 6.57
C PRO A 527 4.86 -2.81 7.95
N THR A 528 3.83 -3.66 8.02
CA THR A 528 3.43 -4.38 9.24
C THR A 528 4.47 -5.40 9.70
N ASN A 529 5.31 -5.88 8.79
CA ASN A 529 6.48 -6.71 9.05
C ASN A 529 7.64 -6.27 8.11
N PRO A 530 8.48 -5.32 8.53
CA PRO A 530 9.57 -4.77 7.72
C PRO A 530 10.61 -5.83 7.30
N GLU A 531 10.94 -6.76 8.19
CA GLU A 531 11.91 -7.82 7.95
C GLU A 531 11.42 -8.78 6.85
N LEU A 532 10.14 -9.13 6.87
CA LEU A 532 9.49 -9.93 5.84
C LEU A 532 9.49 -9.21 4.49
N LEU A 533 9.13 -7.93 4.46
CA LEU A 533 9.14 -7.16 3.22
C LEU A 533 10.54 -7.12 2.61
N ALA A 534 11.56 -6.82 3.42
CA ALA A 534 12.95 -6.80 2.98
C ALA A 534 13.45 -8.17 2.50
N ALA A 535 13.02 -9.27 3.14
CA ALA A 535 13.37 -10.62 2.71
C ALA A 535 12.70 -10.99 1.37
N LEU A 536 11.45 -10.60 1.15
CA LEU A 536 10.76 -10.75 -0.13
C LEU A 536 11.43 -9.94 -1.24
N GLU A 537 11.79 -8.68 -0.98
CA GLU A 537 12.54 -7.83 -1.91
C GLU A 537 13.85 -8.50 -2.31
N LYS A 538 14.64 -8.96 -1.32
CA LYS A 538 15.91 -9.66 -1.55
C LYS A 538 15.72 -10.93 -2.39
N HIS A 539 14.71 -11.74 -2.07
CA HIS A 539 14.41 -12.96 -2.83
C HIS A 539 14.07 -12.63 -4.29
N PHE A 540 13.23 -11.61 -4.50
CA PHE A 540 12.78 -11.22 -5.83
C PHE A 540 13.89 -10.62 -6.70
N VAL A 541 14.78 -9.82 -6.11
CA VAL A 541 15.97 -9.32 -6.81
C VAL A 541 16.94 -10.48 -7.12
N ALA A 542 17.18 -11.37 -6.15
CA ALA A 542 18.09 -12.51 -6.33
C ALA A 542 17.60 -13.54 -7.36
N SER A 543 16.29 -13.64 -7.59
CA SER A 543 15.72 -14.49 -8.63
C SER A 543 15.85 -13.88 -10.04
N GLY A 544 16.37 -12.65 -10.17
CA GLY A 544 16.40 -11.92 -11.44
C GLY A 544 15.02 -11.39 -11.83
N PHE A 545 14.24 -10.90 -10.85
CA PHE A 545 12.90 -10.37 -11.06
C PHE A 545 11.89 -11.40 -11.60
N ASP A 546 12.03 -12.67 -11.21
CA ASP A 546 11.16 -13.77 -11.63
C ASP A 546 9.82 -13.75 -10.87
N LEU A 547 8.73 -13.50 -11.61
CA LEU A 547 7.37 -13.42 -11.09
C LEU A 547 6.84 -14.77 -10.61
N LYS A 548 7.13 -15.86 -11.33
CA LYS A 548 6.66 -17.20 -10.95
C LYS A 548 7.41 -17.71 -9.71
N ALA A 549 8.70 -17.39 -9.57
CA ALA A 549 9.46 -17.68 -8.35
C ALA A 549 8.87 -16.97 -7.12
N LEU A 550 8.48 -15.70 -7.26
CA LEU A 550 7.81 -14.94 -6.19
C LEU A 550 6.45 -15.57 -5.80
N VAL A 551 5.61 -15.90 -6.79
CA VAL A 551 4.33 -16.57 -6.53
C VAL A 551 4.54 -17.92 -5.85
N LYS A 552 5.54 -18.70 -6.31
CA LYS A 552 5.89 -20.00 -5.75
C LYS A 552 6.29 -19.88 -4.28
N VAL A 553 7.26 -19.02 -3.94
CA VAL A 553 7.73 -18.92 -2.54
C VAL A 553 6.62 -18.49 -1.58
N ILE A 554 5.72 -17.59 -2.02
CA ILE A 554 4.55 -17.15 -1.24
C ILE A 554 3.59 -18.33 -1.01
N THR A 555 3.16 -19.00 -2.08
CA THR A 555 2.14 -20.06 -2.00
C THR A 555 2.65 -21.35 -1.34
N GLN A 556 3.97 -21.57 -1.35
CA GLN A 556 4.61 -22.66 -0.62
C GLN A 556 4.67 -22.43 0.89
N SER A 557 4.57 -21.19 1.37
CA SER A 557 4.68 -20.90 2.82
C SER A 557 3.56 -21.57 3.63
N SER A 558 3.88 -21.99 4.84
CA SER A 558 2.88 -22.41 5.83
C SER A 558 1.94 -21.27 6.21
N ALA A 559 2.42 -20.01 6.21
CA ALA A 559 1.61 -18.81 6.43
C ALA A 559 0.47 -18.66 5.40
N TYR A 560 0.75 -18.90 4.11
CA TYR A 560 -0.29 -18.92 3.07
C TYR A 560 -1.27 -20.07 3.26
N GLN A 561 -0.81 -21.20 3.82
CA GLN A 561 -1.59 -22.42 4.03
C GLN A 561 -2.34 -22.47 5.36
N LEU A 562 -2.37 -21.38 6.13
CA LEU A 562 -3.19 -21.30 7.33
C LEU A 562 -4.69 -21.39 6.98
N SER A 563 -5.48 -21.96 7.87
CA SER A 563 -6.94 -21.99 7.77
C SER A 563 -7.51 -20.59 7.91
N ALA A 564 -8.61 -20.29 7.23
CA ALA A 564 -9.38 -19.07 7.49
C ALA A 564 -10.21 -19.13 8.77
N ILE A 565 -10.45 -20.33 9.31
CA ILE A 565 -11.17 -20.51 10.57
C ILE A 565 -10.30 -19.93 11.69
N PRO A 566 -10.77 -18.89 12.40
CA PRO A 566 -10.00 -18.28 13.47
C PRO A 566 -9.99 -19.18 14.72
N ASN A 567 -8.95 -19.02 15.53
CA ASN A 567 -8.94 -19.49 16.91
C ASN A 567 -9.46 -18.38 17.85
N ASP A 568 -9.50 -18.66 19.16
CA ASP A 568 -10.04 -17.74 20.17
C ASP A 568 -9.26 -16.41 20.29
N HIS A 569 -8.07 -16.33 19.70
CA HIS A 569 -7.14 -15.21 19.86
C HIS A 569 -6.95 -14.37 18.59
N ASN A 570 -7.35 -14.88 17.43
CA ASN A 570 -6.92 -14.31 16.15
C ASN A 570 -8.05 -13.88 15.20
N LEU A 571 -9.30 -13.96 15.66
CA LEU A 571 -10.47 -13.47 14.92
C LEU A 571 -10.35 -11.97 14.56
N ALA A 572 -9.86 -11.17 15.51
CA ALA A 572 -9.70 -9.72 15.37
C ALA A 572 -8.42 -9.32 14.63
N ASP A 573 -7.49 -10.24 14.39
CA ASP A 573 -6.28 -9.93 13.62
C ASP A 573 -6.65 -9.65 12.16
N ARG A 574 -6.10 -8.55 11.64
CA ARG A 574 -6.32 -8.07 10.26
C ARG A 574 -5.03 -7.72 9.53
N GLN A 575 -3.87 -7.86 10.16
CA GLN A 575 -2.64 -7.33 9.61
C GLN A 575 -1.38 -8.15 9.90
N ASN A 576 -1.47 -9.15 10.78
CA ASN A 576 -0.31 -9.96 11.18
C ASN A 576 -0.26 -11.33 10.50
N TYR A 577 -1.24 -11.65 9.66
CA TYR A 577 -1.31 -12.89 8.89
C TYR A 577 -1.35 -14.14 9.77
N SER A 578 -2.04 -14.05 10.91
CA SER A 578 -2.23 -15.19 11.82
C SER A 578 -3.16 -16.28 11.27
N ARG A 579 -3.82 -16.02 10.15
CA ARG A 579 -4.76 -16.91 9.46
C ARG A 579 -4.91 -16.46 8.01
N HIS A 580 -5.54 -17.28 7.18
CA HIS A 580 -5.96 -16.80 5.86
C HIS A 580 -7.18 -15.88 6.01
N TYR A 581 -7.19 -14.75 5.30
CA TYR A 581 -8.31 -13.82 5.33
C TYR A 581 -9.19 -14.04 4.09
N PRO A 582 -10.44 -14.51 4.25
CA PRO A 582 -11.30 -14.80 3.12
C PRO A 582 -11.46 -13.60 2.19
N LYS A 583 -11.28 -13.85 0.90
CA LYS A 583 -11.35 -12.87 -0.18
C LYS A 583 -12.51 -13.19 -1.09
N ARG A 584 -13.30 -12.20 -1.49
CA ARG A 584 -14.35 -12.44 -2.45
C ARG A 584 -13.75 -12.75 -3.83
N LEU A 585 -14.37 -13.68 -4.57
CA LEU A 585 -13.99 -13.94 -5.95
C LEU A 585 -14.21 -12.69 -6.81
N GLN A 586 -13.22 -12.39 -7.67
CA GLN A 586 -13.31 -11.29 -8.63
C GLN A 586 -14.43 -11.57 -9.64
N ALA A 587 -15.02 -10.53 -10.24
CA ALA A 587 -16.16 -10.64 -11.14
C ALA A 587 -15.94 -11.68 -12.26
N GLU A 588 -14.76 -11.64 -12.86
CA GLU A 588 -14.34 -12.54 -13.93
C GLU A 588 -14.27 -13.99 -13.43
N VAL A 589 -13.55 -14.21 -12.33
CA VAL A 589 -13.36 -15.52 -11.70
C VAL A 589 -14.69 -16.11 -11.25
N LEU A 590 -15.58 -15.29 -10.68
CA LEU A 590 -16.88 -15.73 -10.19
C LEU A 590 -17.80 -16.12 -11.35
N LEU A 591 -17.82 -15.35 -12.44
CA LEU A 591 -18.62 -15.69 -13.63
C LEU A 591 -18.16 -17.02 -14.22
N ASP A 592 -16.84 -17.19 -14.41
CA ASP A 592 -16.25 -18.43 -14.92
C ASP A 592 -16.49 -19.62 -13.97
N ALA A 593 -16.47 -19.38 -12.64
CA ALA A 593 -16.80 -20.40 -11.64
C ALA A 593 -18.27 -20.83 -11.72
N ILE A 594 -19.20 -19.88 -11.86
CA ILE A 594 -20.63 -20.17 -12.05
C ILE A 594 -20.83 -20.98 -13.33
N ASP A 595 -20.20 -20.58 -14.43
CA ASP A 595 -20.24 -21.32 -15.70
C ASP A 595 -19.76 -22.77 -15.53
N ARG A 596 -18.66 -22.97 -14.81
CA ARG A 596 -18.12 -24.31 -14.53
C ARG A 596 -19.05 -25.19 -13.70
N VAL A 597 -19.61 -24.64 -12.61
CA VAL A 597 -20.53 -25.41 -11.74
C VAL A 597 -21.85 -25.69 -12.46
N ALA A 598 -22.40 -24.71 -13.17
CA ALA A 598 -23.60 -24.87 -13.96
C ALA A 598 -23.40 -25.73 -15.21
N GLY A 599 -22.15 -26.01 -15.62
CA GLY A 599 -21.84 -26.74 -16.86
C GLY A 599 -22.26 -25.96 -18.11
N THR A 600 -22.11 -24.64 -18.07
CA THR A 600 -22.48 -23.72 -19.15
C THR A 600 -21.29 -22.84 -19.53
N GLN A 601 -21.49 -21.94 -20.50
CA GLN A 601 -20.49 -20.97 -20.92
C GLN A 601 -21.16 -19.61 -21.14
N THR A 602 -20.44 -18.54 -20.83
CA THR A 602 -20.81 -17.18 -21.23
C THR A 602 -20.17 -16.86 -22.57
N ASP A 603 -20.99 -16.47 -23.54
CA ASP A 603 -20.49 -15.98 -24.82
C ASP A 603 -20.22 -14.48 -24.76
N PHE A 604 -19.10 -14.07 -25.34
CA PHE A 604 -18.70 -12.67 -25.46
C PHE A 604 -18.62 -12.28 -26.92
N ALA A 605 -19.28 -11.17 -27.28
CA ALA A 605 -19.37 -10.73 -28.66
C ALA A 605 -17.98 -10.51 -29.29
N ASN A 606 -17.80 -10.98 -30.53
CA ASN A 606 -16.55 -10.88 -31.30
C ASN A 606 -15.36 -11.63 -30.68
N LEU A 607 -15.60 -12.60 -29.79
CA LEU A 607 -14.61 -13.53 -29.29
C LEU A 607 -14.98 -14.98 -29.68
N PRO A 608 -14.00 -15.89 -29.80
CA PRO A 608 -14.29 -17.30 -29.99
C PRO A 608 -15.15 -17.87 -28.86
N ALA A 609 -16.05 -18.79 -29.20
CA ALA A 609 -16.85 -19.52 -28.22
C ALA A 609 -15.93 -20.22 -27.19
N GLY A 610 -16.32 -20.18 -25.93
CA GLY A 610 -15.53 -20.72 -24.81
C GLY A 610 -14.43 -19.79 -24.28
N THR A 611 -14.31 -18.55 -24.79
CA THR A 611 -13.42 -17.55 -24.17
C THR A 611 -13.90 -17.22 -22.76
N ARG A 612 -13.03 -17.41 -21.77
CA ARG A 612 -13.34 -17.13 -20.36
C ARG A 612 -13.35 -15.65 -20.04
N ALA A 613 -14.11 -15.27 -19.01
CA ALA A 613 -14.16 -13.89 -18.52
C ALA A 613 -12.78 -13.39 -18.03
N VAL A 614 -11.96 -14.27 -17.44
CA VAL A 614 -10.58 -13.93 -17.03
C VAL A 614 -9.61 -13.66 -18.18
N ALA A 615 -10.00 -13.90 -19.44
CA ALA A 615 -9.17 -13.68 -20.63
C ALA A 615 -9.66 -12.50 -21.50
N LEU A 616 -10.58 -11.68 -20.97
CA LEU A 616 -11.18 -10.58 -21.72
C LEU A 616 -10.18 -9.42 -21.89
N PRO A 617 -9.92 -8.97 -23.14
CA PRO A 617 -8.80 -8.08 -23.45
C PRO A 617 -8.99 -6.63 -23.01
N ASP A 618 -10.23 -6.16 -22.84
CA ASP A 618 -10.53 -4.78 -22.44
C ASP A 618 -11.85 -4.66 -21.66
N ASN A 619 -12.21 -3.44 -21.25
CA ASN A 619 -13.41 -3.13 -20.47
C ASN A 619 -14.72 -3.12 -21.28
N SER A 620 -14.71 -3.25 -22.62
CA SER A 620 -15.93 -3.14 -23.43
C SER A 620 -17.00 -4.18 -23.06
N TYR A 621 -16.57 -5.33 -22.57
CA TYR A 621 -17.42 -6.42 -22.10
C TYR A 621 -18.18 -6.11 -20.80
N ASN A 622 -17.78 -5.10 -20.03
CA ASN A 622 -18.54 -4.64 -18.85
C ASN A 622 -19.89 -4.06 -19.27
N ARG A 623 -19.95 -3.43 -20.47
CA ARG A 623 -21.19 -2.86 -21.01
C ARG A 623 -22.14 -3.94 -21.52
N SER A 624 -21.62 -5.02 -22.07
CA SER A 624 -22.41 -6.12 -22.62
C SER A 624 -22.77 -7.21 -21.58
N SER A 625 -22.07 -7.26 -20.44
CA SER A 625 -22.34 -8.22 -19.36
C SER A 625 -22.80 -7.48 -18.09
N PRO A 626 -24.11 -7.50 -17.77
CA PRO A 626 -24.63 -6.95 -16.52
C PRO A 626 -23.91 -7.54 -15.29
N PHE A 627 -23.54 -8.82 -15.33
CA PHE A 627 -22.81 -9.48 -14.27
C PHE A 627 -21.46 -8.83 -13.99
N LEU A 628 -20.59 -8.69 -15.01
CA LEU A 628 -19.25 -8.13 -14.83
C LEU A 628 -19.29 -6.71 -14.24
N ARG A 629 -20.27 -5.91 -14.66
CA ARG A 629 -20.49 -4.56 -14.12
C ARG A 629 -20.94 -4.58 -12.66
N VAL A 630 -21.96 -5.38 -12.31
CA VAL A 630 -22.51 -5.45 -10.94
C VAL A 630 -21.48 -5.98 -9.94
N PHE A 631 -20.63 -6.91 -10.37
CA PHE A 631 -19.56 -7.50 -9.56
C PHE A 631 -18.26 -6.69 -9.56
N GLY A 632 -18.22 -5.53 -10.24
CA GLY A 632 -17.13 -4.58 -10.13
C GLY A 632 -15.85 -4.98 -10.86
N ARG A 633 -15.98 -5.53 -12.08
CA ARG A 633 -14.83 -5.62 -13.01
C ARG A 633 -14.31 -4.20 -13.30
N PRO A 634 -12.99 -3.93 -13.24
CA PRO A 634 -12.43 -2.61 -13.48
C PRO A 634 -12.77 -2.04 -14.86
N GLU A 635 -12.81 -0.71 -14.94
CA GLU A 635 -12.93 0.03 -16.20
C GLU A 635 -11.54 0.39 -16.77
N GLY A 636 -10.48 0.31 -15.94
CA GLY A 636 -9.10 0.60 -16.34
C GLY A 636 -8.85 2.10 -16.47
N GLU A 637 -9.47 2.90 -15.60
CA GLU A 637 -9.35 4.36 -15.62
C GLU A 637 -8.13 4.86 -14.87
N SER A 638 -7.70 4.12 -13.85
CA SER A 638 -6.58 4.41 -12.96
C SER A 638 -5.61 3.24 -12.89
N VAL A 639 -4.41 3.50 -12.36
CA VAL A 639 -3.42 2.45 -12.05
C VAL A 639 -3.66 1.80 -10.67
N CYS A 640 -4.79 2.12 -10.02
CA CYS A 640 -5.11 1.68 -8.67
C CYS A 640 -5.90 0.38 -8.70
N GLU A 641 -5.49 -0.62 -7.90
CA GLU A 641 -6.27 -1.86 -7.73
C GLU A 641 -7.63 -1.59 -7.04
N CYS A 642 -7.80 -0.40 -6.45
CA CYS A 642 -9.03 0.02 -5.79
C CYS A 642 -10.27 0.11 -6.71
N GLU A 643 -10.11 0.08 -8.04
CA GLU A 643 -11.24 -0.11 -8.95
C GLU A 643 -11.95 -1.46 -8.75
N ARG A 644 -11.23 -2.48 -8.25
CA ARG A 644 -11.84 -3.78 -7.91
C ARG A 644 -12.59 -3.68 -6.59
N VAL A 645 -13.91 -3.71 -6.66
CA VAL A 645 -14.77 -3.63 -5.47
C VAL A 645 -14.82 -4.97 -4.74
N GLN A 646 -14.23 -5.02 -3.54
CA GLN A 646 -14.31 -6.19 -2.65
C GLN A 646 -15.48 -6.14 -1.66
N SER A 647 -16.12 -4.97 -1.49
CA SER A 647 -17.24 -4.80 -0.58
C SER A 647 -18.51 -5.47 -1.09
N SER A 648 -19.34 -5.93 -0.16
CA SER A 648 -20.65 -6.50 -0.46
C SER A 648 -21.67 -5.42 -0.78
N SER A 649 -22.44 -5.63 -1.85
CA SER A 649 -23.60 -4.81 -2.17
C SER A 649 -24.88 -5.65 -2.24
N LEU A 650 -26.03 -5.02 -1.91
CA LEU A 650 -27.35 -5.64 -2.08
C LEU A 650 -27.60 -6.02 -3.55
N ALA A 651 -27.11 -5.21 -4.49
CA ALA A 651 -27.25 -5.46 -5.92
C ALA A 651 -26.59 -6.79 -6.34
N GLN A 652 -25.40 -7.11 -5.83
CA GLN A 652 -24.72 -8.37 -6.12
C GLN A 652 -25.50 -9.58 -5.61
N SER A 653 -26.01 -9.51 -4.38
CA SER A 653 -26.83 -10.58 -3.81
C SER A 653 -28.12 -10.78 -4.61
N LEU A 654 -28.84 -9.70 -4.93
CA LEU A 654 -30.07 -9.78 -5.73
C LEU A 654 -29.82 -10.30 -7.16
N HIS A 655 -28.66 -9.99 -7.74
CA HIS A 655 -28.27 -10.48 -9.07
C HIS A 655 -28.15 -12.01 -9.07
N LEU A 656 -27.41 -12.60 -8.11
CA LEU A 656 -27.26 -14.06 -8.02
C LEU A 656 -28.57 -14.79 -7.75
N LEU A 657 -29.47 -14.18 -6.97
CA LEU A 657 -30.74 -14.80 -6.63
C LEU A 657 -31.72 -14.80 -7.81
N ASN A 658 -31.77 -13.72 -8.59
CA ASN A 658 -32.93 -13.44 -9.45
C ASN A 658 -32.65 -13.11 -10.91
N ALA A 659 -31.40 -12.81 -11.29
CA ALA A 659 -31.11 -12.29 -12.62
C ALA A 659 -31.31 -13.34 -13.73
N ALA A 660 -31.73 -12.85 -14.90
CA ALA A 660 -32.10 -13.70 -16.03
C ALA A 660 -30.91 -14.48 -16.62
N ASP A 661 -29.72 -13.90 -16.59
CA ASP A 661 -28.46 -14.55 -16.99
C ASP A 661 -28.13 -15.74 -16.07
N ILE A 662 -28.31 -15.61 -14.75
CA ILE A 662 -28.12 -16.72 -13.81
C ILE A 662 -29.18 -17.80 -14.00
N LYS A 663 -30.46 -17.43 -14.07
CA LYS A 663 -31.56 -18.37 -14.32
C LYS A 663 -31.38 -19.11 -15.65
N GLY A 664 -30.93 -18.42 -16.69
CA GLY A 664 -30.64 -19.00 -17.99
C GLY A 664 -29.53 -20.05 -17.94
N LYS A 665 -28.46 -19.81 -17.17
CA LYS A 665 -27.38 -20.80 -16.97
C LYS A 665 -27.89 -22.05 -16.26
N LEU A 666 -28.68 -21.89 -15.20
CA LEU A 666 -29.25 -23.00 -14.45
C LEU A 666 -30.22 -23.83 -15.32
N ALA A 667 -31.08 -23.16 -16.08
CA ALA A 667 -32.08 -23.80 -16.94
C ALA A 667 -31.54 -24.29 -18.30
N SER A 668 -30.23 -24.24 -18.53
CA SER A 668 -29.63 -24.62 -19.81
C SER A 668 -29.91 -26.09 -20.17
N PRO A 669 -30.32 -26.41 -21.40
CA PRO A 669 -30.59 -27.79 -21.84
C PRO A 669 -29.32 -28.65 -21.93
N THR A 670 -28.15 -28.03 -21.95
CA THR A 670 -26.83 -28.69 -21.93
C THR A 670 -26.11 -28.51 -20.59
N GLY A 671 -26.73 -27.82 -19.62
CA GLY A 671 -26.16 -27.55 -18.31
C GLY A 671 -26.05 -28.80 -17.42
N ARG A 672 -25.24 -28.68 -16.37
CA ARG A 672 -24.97 -29.74 -15.39
C ARG A 672 -26.25 -30.22 -14.71
N ALA A 673 -27.16 -29.32 -14.32
CA ALA A 673 -28.42 -29.71 -13.70
C ALA A 673 -29.26 -30.66 -14.58
N GLN A 674 -29.41 -30.30 -15.87
CA GLN A 674 -30.13 -31.12 -16.84
C GLN A 674 -29.42 -32.46 -17.13
N LYS A 675 -28.09 -32.47 -17.14
CA LYS A 675 -27.30 -33.70 -17.27
C LYS A 675 -27.53 -34.64 -16.08
N LEU A 676 -27.38 -34.14 -14.85
CA LEU A 676 -27.57 -34.91 -13.61
C LEU A 676 -29.00 -35.43 -13.46
N ALA A 677 -30.00 -34.66 -13.87
CA ALA A 677 -31.40 -35.06 -13.83
C ALA A 677 -31.71 -36.26 -14.75
N LYS A 678 -31.00 -36.39 -15.88
CA LYS A 678 -31.20 -37.49 -16.85
C LYS A 678 -30.39 -38.75 -16.53
N GLU A 679 -29.33 -38.63 -15.75
CA GLU A 679 -28.47 -39.76 -15.40
C GLU A 679 -29.19 -40.75 -14.46
N MET A 680 -28.93 -42.05 -14.63
CA MET A 680 -29.55 -43.11 -13.83
C MET A 680 -28.78 -43.48 -12.55
N ARG A 681 -27.61 -42.88 -12.33
CA ARG A 681 -26.78 -43.15 -11.14
C ARG A 681 -27.43 -42.62 -9.84
N PRO A 682 -27.02 -43.12 -8.65
CA PRO A 682 -27.57 -42.66 -7.38
C PRO A 682 -27.44 -41.15 -7.17
N ASN A 683 -28.45 -40.54 -6.55
CA ASN A 683 -28.42 -39.10 -6.24
C ASN A 683 -27.24 -38.72 -5.32
N GLU A 684 -26.80 -39.63 -4.46
CA GLU A 684 -25.63 -39.43 -3.61
C GLU A 684 -24.36 -39.12 -4.44
N GLU A 685 -24.06 -39.93 -5.47
CA GLU A 685 -22.91 -39.70 -6.35
C GLU A 685 -23.03 -38.39 -7.14
N LYS A 686 -24.26 -38.01 -7.52
CA LYS A 686 -24.54 -36.75 -8.23
C LYS A 686 -24.28 -35.54 -7.32
N VAL A 687 -24.72 -35.61 -6.07
CA VAL A 687 -24.47 -34.56 -5.06
C VAL A 687 -22.97 -34.47 -4.77
N GLN A 688 -22.29 -35.60 -4.63
CA GLN A 688 -20.83 -35.61 -4.44
C GLN A 688 -20.09 -34.93 -5.59
N GLU A 689 -20.49 -35.18 -6.84
CA GLU A 689 -19.92 -34.47 -8.00
C GLU A 689 -20.16 -32.96 -7.94
N LEU A 690 -21.37 -32.51 -7.56
CA LEU A 690 -21.69 -31.09 -7.44
C LEU A 690 -20.83 -30.38 -6.40
N TYR A 691 -20.64 -31.00 -5.23
CA TYR A 691 -19.78 -30.45 -4.19
C TYR A 691 -18.31 -30.42 -4.61
N LEU A 692 -17.84 -31.45 -5.32
CA LEU A 692 -16.50 -31.46 -5.88
C LEU A 692 -16.31 -30.34 -6.91
N ALA A 693 -17.30 -30.10 -7.78
CA ALA A 693 -17.24 -29.04 -8.78
C ALA A 693 -17.31 -27.62 -8.17
N ALA A 694 -18.08 -27.43 -7.10
CA ALA A 694 -18.27 -26.12 -6.46
C ALA A 694 -17.17 -25.78 -5.43
N PHE A 695 -16.74 -26.77 -4.64
CA PHE A 695 -15.90 -26.57 -3.46
C PHE A 695 -14.61 -27.39 -3.49
N SER A 696 -14.42 -28.26 -4.47
CA SER A 696 -13.26 -29.15 -4.56
C SER A 696 -13.12 -30.10 -3.37
N ARG A 697 -14.24 -30.42 -2.71
CA ARG A 697 -14.34 -31.40 -1.61
C ARG A 697 -15.63 -32.22 -1.72
N ALA A 698 -15.68 -33.34 -1.00
CA ALA A 698 -16.92 -34.05 -0.76
C ALA A 698 -17.87 -33.24 0.15
N PRO A 699 -19.20 -33.45 0.05
CA PRO A 699 -20.14 -32.90 1.01
C PRO A 699 -19.89 -33.50 2.39
N ARG A 700 -20.09 -32.70 3.44
CA ARG A 700 -20.19 -33.23 4.81
C ARG A 700 -21.45 -34.09 4.94
N SER A 701 -21.53 -34.92 5.98
CA SER A 701 -22.68 -35.80 6.20
C SER A 701 -24.01 -35.05 6.37
N ASP A 702 -23.98 -33.88 7.03
CA ASP A 702 -25.14 -32.99 7.17
C ASP A 702 -25.56 -32.39 5.81
N GLU A 703 -24.59 -31.88 5.06
CA GLU A 703 -24.79 -31.30 3.73
C GLU A 703 -25.35 -32.32 2.72
N LEU A 704 -24.81 -33.54 2.71
CA LEU A 704 -25.27 -34.63 1.86
C LEU A 704 -26.71 -35.02 2.21
N LYS A 705 -27.01 -35.18 3.51
CA LYS A 705 -28.35 -35.51 3.97
C LYS A 705 -29.36 -34.44 3.54
N THR A 706 -29.06 -33.16 3.79
CA THR A 706 -29.94 -32.05 3.40
C THR A 706 -30.20 -32.03 1.90
N ALA A 707 -29.17 -32.24 1.07
CA ALA A 707 -29.34 -32.30 -0.37
C ALA A 707 -30.21 -33.51 -0.80
N LEU A 708 -29.98 -34.69 -0.23
CA LEU A 708 -30.76 -35.89 -0.56
C LEU A 708 -32.22 -35.78 -0.13
N ASP A 709 -32.47 -35.25 1.08
CA ASP A 709 -33.82 -34.99 1.57
C ASP A 709 -34.55 -34.04 0.60
N TYR A 710 -33.91 -32.95 0.20
CA TYR A 710 -34.48 -31.98 -0.75
C TYR A 710 -34.77 -32.60 -2.12
N LEU A 711 -33.85 -33.41 -2.66
CA LEU A 711 -34.07 -34.09 -3.95
C LEU A 711 -35.23 -35.11 -3.90
N ALA A 712 -35.58 -35.61 -2.71
CA ALA A 712 -36.69 -36.53 -2.48
C ALA A 712 -38.04 -35.82 -2.24
N GLU A 713 -38.05 -34.51 -2.04
CA GLU A 713 -39.29 -33.75 -1.83
C GLU A 713 -40.17 -33.75 -3.10
N PRO A 714 -41.46 -34.14 -2.99
CA PRO A 714 -42.38 -34.08 -4.13
C PRO A 714 -42.64 -32.64 -4.57
N ARG A 715 -42.39 -32.33 -5.85
CA ARG A 715 -42.76 -31.03 -6.43
C ARG A 715 -44.22 -31.01 -6.84
N VAL A 716 -44.89 -29.92 -6.45
CA VAL A 716 -46.24 -29.59 -6.91
C VAL A 716 -46.22 -28.28 -7.69
N ASP A 717 -47.10 -28.17 -8.69
CA ASP A 717 -47.34 -26.92 -9.40
C ASP A 717 -48.13 -25.92 -8.54
N LYS A 718 -48.40 -24.74 -9.10
CA LYS A 718 -49.16 -23.66 -8.44
C LYS A 718 -50.58 -24.08 -7.99
N ASP A 719 -51.13 -25.14 -8.57
CA ASP A 719 -52.47 -25.66 -8.30
C ASP A 719 -52.41 -26.88 -7.35
N GLY A 720 -51.22 -27.19 -6.81
CA GLY A 720 -50.99 -28.30 -5.88
C GLY A 720 -50.90 -29.67 -6.55
N LYS A 721 -50.75 -29.74 -7.88
CA LYS A 721 -50.66 -31.02 -8.61
C LYS A 721 -49.22 -31.48 -8.76
N PRO A 722 -48.92 -32.80 -8.68
CA PRO A 722 -47.57 -33.30 -8.90
C PRO A 722 -46.98 -32.85 -10.25
N VAL A 723 -45.76 -32.33 -10.21
CA VAL A 723 -44.98 -32.01 -11.42
C VAL A 723 -44.49 -33.32 -12.05
N ASP A 724 -44.39 -33.36 -13.38
CA ASP A 724 -43.78 -34.48 -14.11
C ASP A 724 -42.41 -34.86 -13.49
N PRO A 725 -42.12 -36.14 -13.20
CA PRO A 725 -40.90 -36.54 -12.49
C PRO A 725 -39.60 -36.10 -13.15
N ALA A 726 -39.51 -36.09 -14.48
CA ALA A 726 -38.31 -35.67 -15.18
C ALA A 726 -38.12 -34.15 -15.09
N LYS A 727 -39.22 -33.40 -15.21
CA LYS A 727 -39.22 -31.95 -14.98
C LYS A 727 -38.86 -31.62 -13.52
N ALA A 728 -39.46 -32.31 -12.55
CA ALA A 728 -39.20 -32.12 -11.13
C ALA A 728 -37.74 -32.41 -10.77
N ALA A 729 -37.16 -33.49 -11.32
CA ALA A 729 -35.75 -33.82 -11.13
C ALA A 729 -34.82 -32.72 -11.68
N ASN A 730 -35.13 -32.17 -12.86
CA ASN A 730 -34.36 -31.06 -13.42
C ASN A 730 -34.45 -29.80 -12.55
N GLU A 731 -35.64 -29.38 -12.16
CA GLU A 731 -35.84 -28.21 -11.28
C GLU A 731 -35.16 -28.42 -9.91
N ASN A 732 -35.21 -29.62 -9.34
CA ASN A 732 -34.50 -29.99 -8.11
C ASN A 732 -32.98 -29.77 -8.22
N PHE A 733 -32.36 -30.23 -9.31
CA PHE A 733 -30.92 -30.01 -9.51
C PHE A 733 -30.59 -28.55 -9.85
N GLN A 734 -31.48 -27.82 -10.52
CA GLN A 734 -31.32 -26.38 -10.74
C GLN A 734 -31.27 -25.61 -9.43
N ASP A 735 -32.22 -25.89 -8.53
CA ASP A 735 -32.29 -25.26 -7.21
C ASP A 735 -31.09 -25.64 -6.34
N LEU A 736 -30.61 -26.89 -6.43
CA LEU A 736 -29.41 -27.32 -5.72
C LEU A 736 -28.16 -26.58 -6.23
N VAL A 737 -27.95 -26.49 -7.55
CA VAL A 737 -26.83 -25.71 -8.12
C VAL A 737 -26.94 -24.24 -7.72
N TRP A 738 -28.14 -23.67 -7.78
CA TRP A 738 -28.41 -22.30 -7.36
C TRP A 738 -28.08 -22.06 -5.88
N ALA A 739 -28.44 -22.99 -5.00
CA ALA A 739 -28.11 -22.90 -3.58
C ALA A 739 -26.59 -22.89 -3.36
N LEU A 740 -25.87 -23.79 -4.04
CA LEU A 740 -24.41 -23.90 -3.91
C LEU A 740 -23.69 -22.62 -4.34
N ILE A 741 -24.03 -22.05 -5.51
CA ILE A 741 -23.37 -20.82 -6.01
C ILE A 741 -23.68 -19.57 -5.18
N ASN A 742 -24.71 -19.61 -4.33
CA ASN A 742 -25.08 -18.52 -3.42
C ASN A 742 -24.48 -18.68 -2.02
N THR A 743 -23.75 -19.76 -1.73
CA THR A 743 -23.09 -19.94 -0.43
C THR A 743 -21.89 -19.00 -0.26
N LYS A 744 -21.59 -18.66 1.01
CA LYS A 744 -20.35 -17.93 1.33
C LYS A 744 -19.09 -18.71 0.93
N GLU A 745 -19.11 -20.03 1.06
CA GLU A 745 -18.00 -20.89 0.68
C GLU A 745 -17.69 -20.80 -0.83
N PHE A 746 -18.72 -20.68 -1.67
CA PHE A 746 -18.55 -20.50 -3.11
C PHE A 746 -18.03 -19.10 -3.46
N LEU A 747 -18.66 -18.07 -2.88
CA LEU A 747 -18.41 -16.67 -3.22
C LEU A 747 -17.04 -16.15 -2.74
N PHE A 748 -16.39 -16.86 -1.82
CA PHE A 748 -15.12 -16.48 -1.23
C PHE A 748 -14.02 -17.53 -1.47
N ASN A 749 -12.83 -17.06 -1.79
CA ASN A 749 -11.60 -17.79 -1.58
C ASN A 749 -11.25 -17.73 -0.09
N HIS A 750 -10.96 -18.88 0.54
CA HIS A 750 -10.88 -19.00 2.00
C HIS A 750 -9.76 -19.94 2.43
#